data_AF-A0A2D6Q984-F1
#
_entry.id   AF-A0A2D6Q984-F1
#
_cell.length_a   1.000
_cell.length_b   1.000
_cell.length_c   1.000
_cell.angle_alpha   90.00
_cell.angle_beta   90.00
_cell.angle_gamma   90.00
#
_symmetry.space_group_name_H-M   'P 1'
#
loop_
_entity.id
_entity.type
_entity.pdbx_description
1 polymer ?
#
loop_
_entity_poly.entity_id
_entity_poly.type
_entity_poly.pdbx_seq_one_letter_code
_entity_poly.pdbx_strand_id
1 'polypeptide(L)'
;PPIPGTEGTTPPGSPPGSTPPGGFPPMPPGGGEGGIFGGFLNNQVVGNALYWGGAGAGIFGTIGALAGGDDGAQWGAIAGAIGGAVVAFAQASGATQTDSMVLGLVVAGLIFAFTYKKASQEITEFYCLPWQAPIGGGDCELCNEFEECSEYTCRSLGQACQIVNAGSEEQRCVWVNPGDVNSPIIEFKEVSRDHDFKPDNSIRPPATGVIIKPKDNECIRAFFPLSFTFDTNEPAQCKIDYNLTTSYEDMNFFVNGSNLFTYNHSEKLSLPGPDALNAENPELQNDGEYTLFIRCQDANGNFNQDAYSVNFCVEAGPDTTPPIIAEVNIPSGNPVRFNQSDFDLEVYVNEPSECKWSRTDQSYDNMEQQMSCATRVFQMNNKNLYTCKTTLTGIQDRIDNDYYFRCKDQPQKPEGDRNVNTQSYSYKLIGTQPLNILEITPNETIRGAADVLPVELKIKTDNGHENGNALCYYYNDADNEPPLNEEDYVLFHDTKTSVHTQRQDLVEGSYTYYFKCVDLGGNADYRSSSFNVQTDRSSPKIVRVYRETELKIITDEKAECTYSNTDCNFEVESGIQMTSLDSYIHTSEWQLNKNYYVRCKDRYNNQPFPNSCSIIVRPSQSNVQTSSGEFLEFGF
;
A
#
# COMPACT_ATOMS: atom_id res chain seq x y z
N PRO A 1 -18.95 5.31 -38.32
CA PRO A 1 -19.92 6.32 -38.82
C PRO A 1 -21.37 5.92 -38.48
N PRO A 2 -22.25 6.85 -38.05
CA PRO A 2 -22.08 8.29 -37.97
C PRO A 2 -22.23 8.91 -36.55
N ILE A 3 -21.54 10.04 -36.39
CA ILE A 3 -21.74 11.15 -35.43
C ILE A 3 -22.77 12.10 -36.09
N PRO A 4 -23.75 12.73 -35.39
CA PRO A 4 -23.60 14.05 -34.73
C PRO A 4 -24.53 14.26 -33.50
N GLY A 5 -24.36 15.25 -32.61
CA GLY A 5 -23.54 16.45 -32.65
C GLY A 5 -23.50 17.19 -31.30
N THR A 6 -22.80 18.31 -31.36
CA THR A 6 -22.35 19.27 -30.35
C THR A 6 -23.43 19.99 -29.56
N GLU A 7 -23.19 20.24 -28.28
CA GLU A 7 -23.51 21.53 -27.62
C GLU A 7 -22.54 21.77 -26.45
N GLY A 8 -21.91 22.95 -26.46
CA GLY A 8 -20.96 23.39 -25.45
C GLY A 8 -21.63 24.25 -24.39
N THR A 9 -21.16 24.13 -23.15
CA THR A 9 -21.44 25.08 -22.07
C THR A 9 -20.17 25.30 -21.25
N THR A 10 -19.80 26.58 -21.15
CA THR A 10 -18.70 27.18 -20.41
C THR A 10 -18.87 27.11 -18.89
N PRO A 11 -17.78 27.10 -18.10
CA PRO A 11 -17.75 27.65 -16.75
C PRO A 11 -16.80 28.89 -16.64
N PRO A 12 -16.90 29.66 -15.54
CA PRO A 12 -16.89 31.12 -15.59
C PRO A 12 -15.55 31.79 -15.22
N GLY A 13 -15.35 32.99 -15.78
CA GLY A 13 -14.93 34.20 -15.08
C GLY A 13 -13.63 34.17 -14.25
N SER A 14 -12.54 34.60 -14.88
CA SER A 14 -11.34 35.10 -14.20
C SER A 14 -11.65 36.36 -13.37
N PRO A 15 -11.17 36.48 -12.11
CA PRO A 15 -11.16 37.76 -11.39
C PRO A 15 -9.97 38.64 -11.83
N PRO A 16 -10.07 39.98 -11.68
CA PRO A 16 -9.12 40.92 -12.24
C PRO A 16 -7.82 41.03 -11.43
N GLY A 17 -6.75 41.38 -12.14
CA GLY A 17 -5.40 41.51 -11.61
C GLY A 17 -5.28 42.53 -10.49
N SER A 18 -4.54 42.14 -9.44
CA SER A 18 -4.02 43.03 -8.42
C SER A 18 -2.61 43.49 -8.80
N THR A 19 -2.47 44.80 -8.95
CA THR A 19 -1.20 45.52 -8.98
C THR A 19 -0.44 45.35 -7.65
N PRO A 20 0.89 45.23 -7.65
CA PRO A 20 1.66 45.32 -6.41
C PRO A 20 1.81 46.80 -6.01
N PRO A 21 1.56 47.17 -4.73
CA PRO A 21 1.76 48.53 -4.27
C PRO A 21 3.27 48.81 -4.12
N GLY A 22 3.70 49.90 -4.72
CA GLY A 22 5.03 50.46 -4.50
C GLY A 22 5.17 51.13 -3.13
N GLY A 23 6.43 51.34 -2.74
CA GLY A 23 6.84 52.36 -1.78
C GLY A 23 7.23 51.85 -0.40
N PHE A 24 8.48 51.41 -0.26
CA PHE A 24 9.14 51.47 1.06
C PHE A 24 9.58 52.92 1.33
N PRO A 25 9.28 53.50 2.51
CA PRO A 25 9.72 54.83 2.89
C PRO A 25 11.21 54.82 3.31
N PRO A 26 11.92 55.95 3.21
CA PRO A 26 13.33 56.04 3.57
C PRO A 26 13.49 56.02 5.11
N MET A 27 14.39 55.17 5.62
CA MET A 27 14.86 55.27 7.00
C MET A 27 15.85 56.44 7.15
N PRO A 28 15.80 57.20 8.25
CA PRO A 28 16.73 58.29 8.55
C PRO A 28 18.11 57.75 8.99
N PRO A 29 19.19 58.54 8.81
CA PRO A 29 20.53 58.09 9.17
C PRO A 29 20.69 58.07 10.70
N GLY A 30 20.85 56.87 11.26
CA GLY A 30 21.32 56.67 12.62
C GLY A 30 22.80 57.00 12.71
N GLY A 31 23.13 58.01 13.51
CA GLY A 31 24.49 58.29 13.94
C GLY A 31 25.01 57.19 14.86
N GLY A 32 26.25 56.78 14.62
CA GLY A 32 27.02 55.85 15.45
C GLY A 32 28.50 56.06 15.15
N GLU A 33 29.15 56.85 16.00
CA GLU A 33 30.56 57.19 15.97
C GLU A 33 31.45 55.97 16.19
N GLY A 34 32.61 55.91 15.51
CA GLY A 34 33.60 54.88 15.76
C GLY A 34 34.88 54.97 14.93
N GLY A 35 35.61 56.09 14.99
CA GLY A 35 37.02 56.22 14.56
C GLY A 35 37.25 56.03 13.05
N ILE A 36 38.28 56.53 12.39
CA ILE A 36 39.57 57.12 12.72
C ILE A 36 39.87 57.82 11.39
N PHE A 37 39.84 59.16 11.29
CA PHE A 37 40.29 60.01 10.15
C PHE A 37 39.55 61.36 10.22
N GLY A 38 39.55 62.00 11.39
CA GLY A 38 39.16 63.40 11.54
C GLY A 38 40.40 64.28 11.40
N GLY A 39 40.57 64.91 10.24
CA GLY A 39 41.56 65.96 10.01
C GLY A 39 42.47 65.70 8.82
N PHE A 40 42.48 66.63 7.86
CA PHE A 40 43.22 66.68 6.58
C PHE A 40 42.52 66.11 5.32
N LEU A 41 41.32 66.61 5.00
CA LEU A 41 40.93 66.78 3.60
C LEU A 41 40.34 68.18 3.42
N ASN A 42 40.97 69.01 2.59
CA ASN A 42 40.48 70.34 2.23
C ASN A 42 39.10 70.19 1.55
N ASN A 43 38.13 71.06 1.87
CA ASN A 43 36.76 71.02 1.33
C ASN A 43 36.75 71.02 -0.22
N GLN A 44 37.80 71.58 -0.82
CA GLN A 44 38.06 71.58 -2.25
C GLN A 44 38.34 70.19 -2.85
N VAL A 45 38.98 69.29 -2.10
CA VAL A 45 39.30 67.91 -2.55
C VAL A 45 38.06 67.04 -2.52
N VAL A 46 37.21 67.17 -1.49
CA VAL A 46 35.93 66.45 -1.39
C VAL A 46 34.98 66.91 -2.51
N GLY A 47 34.88 68.23 -2.75
CA GLY A 47 34.09 68.78 -3.85
C GLY A 47 34.55 68.28 -5.23
N ASN A 48 35.87 68.25 -5.47
CA ASN A 48 36.43 67.73 -6.72
C ASN A 48 36.25 66.21 -6.85
N ALA A 49 36.32 65.44 -5.76
CA ALA A 49 36.08 64.00 -5.78
C ALA A 49 34.63 63.66 -6.11
N LEU A 50 33.67 64.43 -5.59
CA LEU A 50 32.24 64.27 -5.94
C LEU A 50 31.96 64.65 -7.39
N TYR A 51 32.58 65.73 -7.90
CA TYR A 51 32.44 66.14 -9.29
C TYR A 51 33.02 65.09 -10.26
N TRP A 52 34.27 64.71 -10.07
CA TRP A 52 34.94 63.74 -10.95
C TRP A 52 34.39 62.33 -10.77
N GLY A 53 33.99 61.95 -9.56
CA GLY A 53 33.28 60.70 -9.29
C GLY A 53 31.92 60.64 -10.01
N GLY A 54 31.13 61.73 -9.97
CA GLY A 54 29.87 61.81 -10.71
C GLY A 54 30.05 61.76 -12.23
N ALA A 55 31.02 62.50 -12.76
CA ALA A 55 31.35 62.49 -14.18
C ALA A 55 31.87 61.11 -14.64
N GLY A 56 32.74 60.48 -13.85
CA GLY A 56 33.25 59.15 -14.10
C GLY A 56 32.15 58.09 -14.08
N ALA A 57 31.24 58.14 -13.11
CA ALA A 57 30.09 57.23 -13.02
C ALA A 57 29.16 57.33 -14.23
N GLY A 58 28.89 58.54 -14.73
CA GLY A 58 28.08 58.73 -15.93
C GLY A 58 28.73 58.15 -17.19
N ILE A 59 30.02 58.44 -17.39
CA ILE A 59 30.76 57.96 -18.57
C ILE A 59 30.92 56.43 -18.54
N PHE A 60 31.41 55.87 -17.44
CA PHE A 60 31.62 54.42 -17.38
C PHE A 60 30.33 53.64 -17.17
N GLY A 61 29.28 54.25 -16.60
CA GLY A 61 27.94 53.65 -16.59
C GLY A 61 27.39 53.47 -18.00
N THR A 62 27.56 54.46 -18.88
CA THR A 62 27.14 54.31 -20.30
C THR A 62 28.01 53.34 -21.08
N ILE A 63 29.34 53.35 -20.88
CA ILE A 63 30.25 52.37 -21.49
C ILE A 63 29.95 50.96 -21.00
N GLY A 64 29.68 50.81 -19.69
CA GLY A 64 29.29 49.54 -19.08
C GLY A 64 27.95 49.04 -19.60
N ALA A 65 26.97 49.93 -19.79
CA ALA A 65 25.67 49.59 -20.39
C ALA A 65 25.82 49.04 -21.81
N LEU A 66 26.69 49.67 -22.62
CA LEU A 66 27.02 49.20 -23.97
C LEU A 66 27.71 47.83 -23.98
N ALA A 67 28.49 47.53 -22.94
CA ALA A 67 29.22 46.27 -22.82
C ALA A 67 28.38 45.13 -22.19
N GLY A 68 27.40 45.43 -21.35
CA GLY A 68 26.76 44.42 -20.49
C GLY A 68 25.33 44.69 -20.03
N GLY A 69 24.57 45.57 -20.69
CA GLY A 69 23.18 45.86 -20.30
C GLY A 69 23.07 46.55 -18.93
N ASP A 70 21.97 46.35 -18.22
CA ASP A 70 21.70 47.05 -16.94
C ASP A 70 22.73 46.71 -15.85
N ASP A 71 23.18 45.46 -15.78
CA ASP A 71 24.25 45.03 -14.86
C ASP A 71 25.59 45.66 -15.24
N GLY A 72 25.88 45.73 -16.54
CA GLY A 72 27.04 46.45 -17.07
C GLY A 72 26.99 47.94 -16.72
N ALA A 73 25.81 48.55 -16.77
CA ALA A 73 25.62 49.96 -16.43
C ALA A 73 25.91 50.22 -14.94
N GLN A 74 25.43 49.34 -14.05
CA GLN A 74 25.65 49.47 -12.62
C GLN A 74 27.13 49.32 -12.26
N TRP A 75 27.80 48.26 -12.74
CA TRP A 75 29.22 48.05 -12.44
C TRP A 75 30.12 49.07 -13.12
N GLY A 76 29.75 49.52 -14.32
CA GLY A 76 30.41 50.61 -15.02
C GLY A 76 30.33 51.91 -14.22
N ALA A 77 29.16 52.26 -13.68
CA ALA A 77 28.98 53.47 -12.89
C ALA A 77 29.82 53.45 -11.59
N ILE A 78 29.88 52.30 -10.91
CA ILE A 78 30.69 52.12 -9.70
C ILE A 78 32.18 52.26 -10.02
N ALA A 79 32.66 51.58 -11.07
CA ALA A 79 34.05 51.64 -11.47
C ALA A 79 34.46 53.07 -11.90
N GLY A 80 33.59 53.76 -12.62
CA GLY A 80 33.76 55.15 -13.01
C GLY A 80 33.79 56.13 -11.83
N ALA A 81 32.93 55.93 -10.84
CA ALA A 81 32.91 56.75 -9.62
C ALA A 81 34.24 56.66 -8.86
N ILE A 82 34.76 55.44 -8.72
CA ILE A 82 36.03 55.19 -8.03
C ILE A 82 37.20 55.74 -8.84
N GLY A 83 37.21 55.52 -10.16
CA GLY A 83 38.22 56.11 -11.05
C GLY A 83 38.23 57.64 -10.97
N GLY A 84 37.06 58.28 -10.97
CA GLY A 84 36.90 59.73 -10.82
C GLY A 84 37.37 60.26 -9.47
N ALA A 85 37.13 59.53 -8.38
CA ALA A 85 37.67 59.89 -7.07
C ALA A 85 39.21 59.80 -7.05
N VAL A 86 39.80 58.82 -7.75
CA VAL A 86 41.26 58.71 -7.90
C VAL A 86 41.84 59.89 -8.70
N VAL A 87 41.16 60.38 -9.74
CA VAL A 87 41.56 61.60 -10.46
C VAL A 87 41.66 62.78 -9.50
N ALA A 88 40.63 63.01 -8.68
CA ALA A 88 40.59 64.12 -7.74
C ALA A 88 41.71 64.03 -6.69
N PHE A 89 42.00 62.82 -6.19
CA PHE A 89 43.07 62.59 -5.23
C PHE A 89 44.46 62.79 -5.85
N ALA A 90 44.68 62.33 -7.08
CA ALA A 90 45.94 62.51 -7.79
C ALA A 90 46.23 63.99 -8.13
N GLN A 91 45.20 64.77 -8.49
CA GLN A 91 45.36 66.21 -8.70
C GLN A 91 45.67 66.95 -7.40
N ALA A 92 45.06 66.55 -6.29
CA ALA A 92 45.34 67.12 -4.97
C ALA A 92 46.78 66.85 -4.50
N SER A 93 47.41 65.77 -4.98
CA SER A 93 48.81 65.44 -4.71
C SER A 93 49.81 66.01 -5.74
N GLY A 94 49.35 66.87 -6.65
CA GLY A 94 50.19 67.63 -7.58
C GLY A 94 50.42 66.98 -8.95
N ALA A 95 49.69 65.91 -9.28
CA ALA A 95 49.74 65.33 -10.63
C ALA A 95 49.12 66.28 -11.66
N THR A 96 49.64 66.25 -12.89
CA THR A 96 49.04 67.01 -13.99
C THR A 96 47.64 66.47 -14.32
N GLN A 97 46.80 67.31 -14.93
CA GLN A 97 45.44 66.90 -15.30
C GLN A 97 45.44 65.67 -16.22
N THR A 98 46.39 65.58 -17.15
CA THR A 98 46.52 64.45 -18.06
C THR A 98 46.91 63.16 -17.33
N ASP A 99 47.89 63.22 -16.42
CA ASP A 99 48.38 62.02 -15.73
C ASP A 99 47.33 61.47 -14.75
N SER A 100 46.64 62.37 -14.05
CA SER A 100 45.56 62.01 -13.13
C SER A 100 44.38 61.34 -13.83
N MET A 101 44.00 61.84 -15.02
CA MET A 101 42.92 61.23 -15.81
C MET A 101 43.32 59.85 -16.34
N VAL A 102 44.55 59.67 -16.82
CA VAL A 102 45.04 58.35 -17.26
C VAL A 102 45.02 57.35 -16.10
N LEU A 103 45.49 57.75 -14.92
CA LEU A 103 45.46 56.90 -13.74
C LEU A 103 44.02 56.52 -13.34
N GLY A 104 43.11 57.49 -13.33
CA GLY A 104 41.70 57.25 -13.03
C GLY A 104 41.02 56.29 -14.01
N LEU A 105 41.32 56.42 -15.31
CA LEU A 105 40.83 55.51 -16.36
C LEU A 105 41.37 54.09 -16.20
N VAL A 106 42.66 53.94 -15.86
CA VAL A 106 43.27 52.63 -15.62
C VAL A 106 42.63 51.95 -14.41
N VAL A 107 42.42 52.68 -13.32
CA VAL A 107 41.77 52.15 -12.11
C VAL A 107 40.32 51.77 -12.40
N ALA A 108 39.55 52.62 -13.09
CA ALA A 108 38.18 52.30 -13.49
C ALA A 108 38.12 51.06 -14.39
N GLY A 109 39.01 50.97 -15.39
CA GLY A 109 39.09 49.81 -16.28
C GLY A 109 39.43 48.51 -15.54
N LEU A 110 40.36 48.56 -14.58
CA LEU A 110 40.72 47.40 -13.76
C LEU A 110 39.58 46.97 -12.84
N ILE A 111 38.94 47.91 -12.14
CA ILE A 111 37.81 47.60 -11.27
C ILE A 111 36.70 46.96 -12.09
N PHE A 112 36.33 47.57 -13.22
CA PHE A 112 35.31 47.02 -14.10
C PHE A 112 35.68 45.61 -14.59
N ALA A 113 36.93 45.38 -15.02
CA ALA A 113 37.38 44.07 -15.46
C ALA A 113 37.36 43.00 -14.35
N PHE A 114 37.65 43.38 -13.10
CA PHE A 114 37.65 42.43 -11.97
C PHE A 114 36.27 42.19 -11.37
N THR A 115 35.36 43.17 -11.43
CA THR A 115 34.01 43.04 -10.84
C THR A 115 32.95 42.61 -11.85
N TYR A 116 33.17 42.81 -13.14
CA TYR A 116 32.24 42.37 -14.18
C TYR A 116 32.25 40.84 -14.30
N LYS A 117 31.18 40.21 -13.81
CA LYS A 117 30.91 38.79 -14.06
C LYS A 117 29.83 38.67 -15.12
N LYS A 118 30.15 37.98 -16.22
CA LYS A 118 29.18 37.68 -17.27
C LYS A 118 28.19 36.64 -16.73
N ALA A 119 27.03 37.08 -16.27
CA ALA A 119 25.96 36.18 -15.85
C ALA A 119 25.29 35.59 -17.10
N SER A 120 25.40 34.28 -17.29
CA SER A 120 24.60 33.51 -18.25
C SER A 120 23.39 32.97 -17.49
N GLN A 121 22.19 33.42 -17.80
CA GLN A 121 20.97 32.77 -17.33
C GLN A 121 20.55 31.76 -18.40
N GLU A 122 20.63 30.48 -18.06
CA GLU A 122 20.00 29.41 -18.83
C GLU A 122 18.59 29.26 -18.27
N ILE A 123 17.58 29.60 -19.06
CA ILE A 123 16.19 29.39 -18.68
C ILE A 123 15.93 27.89 -18.83
N THR A 124 16.14 27.13 -17.77
CA THR A 124 15.69 25.74 -17.70
C THR A 124 14.20 25.73 -17.39
N GLU A 125 13.37 25.67 -18.42
CA GLU A 125 11.95 25.39 -18.26
C GLU A 125 11.76 23.92 -17.88
N PHE A 126 11.35 23.66 -16.64
CA PHE A 126 10.90 22.34 -16.22
C PHE A 126 9.46 22.15 -16.65
N TYR A 127 9.28 21.42 -17.75
CA TYR A 127 7.97 20.89 -18.11
C TYR A 127 7.75 19.62 -17.28
N CYS A 128 6.82 19.66 -16.32
CA CYS A 128 6.30 18.46 -15.67
C CYS A 128 5.47 17.66 -16.69
N LEU A 129 6.15 16.98 -17.61
CA LEU A 129 5.52 16.02 -18.51
C LEU A 129 5.15 14.75 -17.72
N PRO A 130 4.11 14.01 -18.14
CA PRO A 130 3.81 12.71 -17.56
C PRO A 130 5.04 11.81 -17.58
N TRP A 131 5.29 11.08 -16.49
CA TRP A 131 6.36 10.08 -16.44
C TRP A 131 6.21 9.10 -17.61
N GLN A 132 7.29 8.90 -18.35
CA GLN A 132 7.38 7.90 -19.40
C GLN A 132 8.44 6.89 -19.00
N ALA A 133 8.05 5.64 -18.90
CA ALA A 133 8.99 4.56 -18.62
C ALA A 133 10.04 4.47 -19.74
N PRO A 134 11.28 4.05 -19.41
CA PRO A 134 12.31 3.75 -20.39
C PRO A 134 11.80 2.82 -21.50
N ILE A 135 12.31 3.00 -22.71
CA ILE A 135 11.95 2.13 -23.84
C ILE A 135 12.59 0.74 -23.62
N GLY A 136 11.82 -0.33 -23.79
CA GLY A 136 12.27 -1.70 -23.57
C GLY A 136 11.98 -2.20 -22.14
N GLY A 137 12.80 -3.10 -21.64
CA GLY A 137 12.62 -3.73 -20.33
C GLY A 137 13.88 -4.34 -19.73
N GLY A 138 15.07 -3.82 -20.05
CA GLY A 138 16.33 -4.37 -19.53
C GLY A 138 16.43 -4.39 -18.00
N ASP A 139 15.67 -3.54 -17.31
CA ASP A 139 15.70 -3.35 -15.86
C ASP A 139 14.45 -3.89 -15.15
N CYS A 140 13.55 -4.63 -15.83
CA CYS A 140 12.29 -5.09 -15.22
C CYS A 140 12.52 -5.88 -13.93
N GLU A 141 13.55 -6.73 -13.93
CA GLU A 141 13.84 -7.63 -12.81
C GLU A 141 14.36 -6.91 -11.56
N LEU A 142 14.82 -5.65 -11.66
CA LEU A 142 15.16 -4.84 -10.48
C LEU A 142 13.95 -4.67 -9.56
N CYS A 143 12.73 -4.75 -10.09
CA CYS A 143 11.52 -4.71 -9.27
C CYS A 143 11.43 -5.89 -8.29
N ASN A 144 12.02 -7.03 -8.65
CA ASN A 144 11.91 -8.28 -7.89
C ASN A 144 12.82 -8.29 -6.65
N GLU A 145 13.71 -7.31 -6.50
CA GLU A 145 14.53 -7.11 -5.31
C GLU A 145 13.77 -6.42 -4.17
N PHE A 146 12.63 -5.78 -4.46
CA PHE A 146 11.78 -5.14 -3.46
C PHE A 146 10.82 -6.14 -2.80
N GLU A 147 10.45 -5.84 -1.55
CA GLU A 147 9.47 -6.63 -0.79
C GLU A 147 8.10 -6.67 -1.48
N GLU A 148 7.71 -5.59 -2.16
CA GLU A 148 6.50 -5.53 -2.98
C GLU A 148 6.78 -4.90 -4.35
N CYS A 149 6.61 -5.70 -5.41
CA CYS A 149 6.67 -5.23 -6.80
C CYS A 149 5.26 -5.05 -7.37
N SER A 150 4.70 -3.84 -7.25
CA SER A 150 3.39 -3.51 -7.83
C SER A 150 3.44 -3.44 -9.36
N GLU A 151 2.28 -3.59 -10.03
CA GLU A 151 2.19 -3.40 -11.48
C GLU A 151 2.70 -2.02 -11.90
N TYR A 152 2.37 -0.98 -11.14
CA TYR A 152 2.86 0.38 -11.42
C TYR A 152 4.39 0.46 -11.32
N THR A 153 4.98 -0.12 -10.27
CA THR A 153 6.44 -0.16 -10.08
C THR A 153 7.11 -0.88 -11.24
N CYS A 154 6.61 -2.07 -11.60
CA CYS A 154 7.11 -2.85 -12.71
C CYS A 154 7.04 -2.08 -14.04
N ARG A 155 5.87 -1.51 -14.37
CA ARG A 155 5.64 -0.73 -15.59
C ARG A 155 6.48 0.56 -15.64
N SER A 156 6.94 1.07 -14.48
CA SER A 156 7.78 2.26 -14.41
C SER A 156 9.23 2.03 -14.85
N LEU A 157 9.72 0.78 -14.74
CA LEU A 157 11.09 0.38 -15.09
C LEU A 157 11.28 0.21 -16.61
N GLY A 158 10.20 -0.04 -17.35
CA GLY A 158 10.27 -0.15 -18.79
C GLY A 158 8.91 -0.37 -19.45
N GLN A 159 8.74 0.16 -20.66
CA GLN A 159 7.50 0.01 -21.44
C GLN A 159 7.15 -1.45 -21.76
N ALA A 160 8.15 -2.34 -21.80
CA ALA A 160 7.98 -3.77 -22.05
C ALA A 160 7.98 -4.62 -20.78
N CYS A 161 8.04 -4.00 -19.60
CA CYS A 161 7.96 -4.71 -18.32
C CYS A 161 6.52 -5.13 -18.01
N GLN A 162 6.34 -6.39 -17.61
CA GLN A 162 5.04 -6.91 -17.21
C GLN A 162 5.19 -7.79 -15.97
N ILE A 163 4.13 -7.83 -15.16
CA ILE A 163 4.05 -8.77 -14.04
C ILE A 163 3.60 -10.13 -14.57
N VAL A 164 4.34 -11.18 -14.24
CA VAL A 164 3.92 -12.58 -14.33
C VAL A 164 3.54 -13.10 -12.94
N ASN A 165 2.70 -14.14 -12.92
CA ASN A 165 2.17 -14.75 -11.69
C ASN A 165 1.45 -13.74 -10.77
N ALA A 166 0.73 -12.79 -11.36
CA ALA A 166 0.06 -11.72 -10.60
C ALA A 166 -0.85 -12.29 -9.50
N GLY A 167 -0.71 -11.77 -8.28
CA GLY A 167 -1.51 -12.19 -7.11
C GLY A 167 -1.03 -13.46 -6.42
N SER A 168 0.13 -14.02 -6.78
CA SER A 168 0.78 -15.11 -6.03
C SER A 168 2.04 -14.61 -5.29
N GLU A 169 2.57 -15.44 -4.38
CA GLU A 169 3.86 -15.17 -3.70
C GLU A 169 5.05 -15.18 -4.68
N GLU A 170 4.89 -15.76 -5.87
CA GLU A 170 5.88 -15.80 -6.94
C GLU A 170 5.64 -14.72 -8.01
N GLN A 171 4.97 -13.63 -7.64
CA GLN A 171 4.78 -12.48 -8.52
C GLN A 171 6.14 -11.87 -8.88
N ARG A 172 6.40 -11.73 -10.18
CA ARG A 172 7.66 -11.16 -10.70
C ARG A 172 7.40 -10.17 -11.82
N CYS A 173 8.20 -9.11 -11.88
CA CYS A 173 8.32 -8.25 -13.04
C CYS A 173 9.38 -8.78 -13.99
N VAL A 174 9.01 -8.99 -15.25
CA VAL A 174 9.85 -9.59 -16.28
C VAL A 174 9.76 -8.77 -17.57
N TRP A 175 10.77 -8.91 -18.41
CA TRP A 175 10.80 -8.25 -19.71
C TRP A 175 10.06 -9.07 -20.76
N VAL A 176 8.86 -8.62 -21.15
CA VAL A 176 8.11 -9.24 -22.25
C VAL A 176 8.49 -8.54 -23.55
N ASN A 177 9.47 -9.08 -24.27
CA ASN A 177 10.04 -8.47 -25.47
C ASN A 177 9.38 -8.99 -26.77
N PRO A 178 8.56 -8.22 -27.50
CA PRO A 178 7.91 -8.70 -28.72
C PRO A 178 8.85 -9.14 -29.85
N GLY A 179 10.14 -8.78 -29.77
CA GLY A 179 11.19 -9.24 -30.69
C GLY A 179 11.92 -10.50 -30.23
N ASP A 180 11.59 -11.06 -29.06
CA ASP A 180 12.14 -12.33 -28.64
C ASP A 180 11.51 -13.47 -29.43
N VAL A 181 12.37 -14.29 -30.01
CA VAL A 181 12.03 -15.45 -30.84
C VAL A 181 12.72 -16.71 -30.33
N ASN A 182 13.50 -16.60 -29.24
CA ASN A 182 14.21 -17.72 -28.66
C ASN A 182 13.32 -18.38 -27.61
N SER A 183 13.47 -19.68 -27.44
CA SER A 183 12.81 -20.41 -26.37
C SER A 183 13.70 -20.48 -25.12
N PRO A 184 13.13 -20.69 -23.93
CA PRO A 184 13.90 -20.89 -22.69
C PRO A 184 14.94 -22.00 -22.82
N ILE A 185 16.18 -21.74 -22.43
CA ILE A 185 17.26 -22.73 -22.39
C ILE A 185 17.19 -23.47 -21.06
N ILE A 186 17.00 -24.79 -21.13
CA ILE A 186 16.94 -25.68 -19.96
C ILE A 186 18.36 -26.12 -19.57
N GLU A 187 18.73 -25.90 -18.31
CA GLU A 187 19.99 -26.33 -17.70
C GLU A 187 19.71 -27.21 -16.48
N PHE A 188 20.03 -28.50 -16.57
CA PHE A 188 19.84 -29.44 -15.46
C PHE A 188 20.83 -29.17 -14.31
N LYS A 189 20.34 -29.13 -13.06
CA LYS A 189 21.13 -28.72 -11.89
C LYS A 189 21.40 -29.84 -10.92
N GLU A 190 20.34 -30.43 -10.36
CA GLU A 190 20.46 -31.41 -9.28
C GLU A 190 19.51 -32.60 -9.47
N VAL A 191 19.86 -33.70 -8.81
CA VAL A 191 19.03 -34.89 -8.68
C VAL A 191 19.09 -35.37 -7.23
N SER A 192 18.13 -36.20 -6.82
CA SER A 192 18.06 -36.75 -5.46
C SER A 192 19.42 -37.29 -4.99
N ARG A 193 19.72 -37.12 -3.69
CA ARG A 193 21.06 -37.28 -3.09
C ARG A 193 21.80 -38.58 -3.46
N ASP A 194 21.06 -39.65 -3.69
CA ASP A 194 21.58 -41.00 -3.97
C ASP A 194 21.81 -41.27 -5.47
N HIS A 195 21.60 -40.26 -6.32
CA HIS A 195 21.72 -40.32 -7.77
C HIS A 195 22.72 -39.28 -8.29
N ASP A 196 23.22 -39.52 -9.49
CA ASP A 196 24.02 -38.62 -10.30
C ASP A 196 23.40 -38.50 -11.70
N PHE A 197 23.72 -37.43 -12.42
CA PHE A 197 23.29 -37.26 -13.80
C PHE A 197 24.49 -36.95 -14.71
N LYS A 198 24.35 -37.26 -16.00
CA LYS A 198 25.32 -36.90 -17.04
C LYS A 198 24.59 -36.46 -18.31
N PRO A 199 25.19 -35.57 -19.13
CA PRO A 199 24.64 -35.23 -20.44
C PRO A 199 24.44 -36.47 -21.31
N ASP A 200 23.31 -36.54 -22.00
CA ASP A 200 23.02 -37.62 -22.93
C ASP A 200 23.56 -37.30 -24.32
N ASN A 201 24.72 -37.89 -24.63
CA ASN A 201 25.40 -37.73 -25.92
C ASN A 201 24.82 -38.61 -27.04
N SER A 202 23.82 -39.45 -26.76
CA SER A 202 23.12 -40.25 -27.78
C SER A 202 22.10 -39.45 -28.57
N ILE A 203 21.76 -38.25 -28.09
CA ILE A 203 20.85 -37.30 -28.71
C ILE A 203 21.62 -36.42 -29.69
N ARG A 204 20.92 -35.94 -30.73
CA ARG A 204 21.49 -35.09 -31.78
C ARG A 204 22.25 -33.89 -31.18
N PRO A 205 23.47 -33.58 -31.64
CA PRO A 205 24.22 -32.41 -31.16
C PRO A 205 23.48 -31.10 -31.47
N PRO A 206 23.54 -30.07 -30.60
CA PRO A 206 24.18 -30.04 -29.28
C PRO A 206 23.26 -30.71 -28.24
N ALA A 207 23.76 -31.67 -27.46
CA ALA A 207 22.92 -32.54 -26.62
C ALA A 207 21.90 -31.77 -25.76
N THR A 208 20.61 -32.13 -25.86
CA THR A 208 19.49 -31.48 -25.17
C THR A 208 18.89 -32.36 -24.08
N GLY A 209 19.67 -33.22 -23.41
CA GLY A 209 19.12 -34.14 -22.41
C GLY A 209 20.14 -34.68 -21.43
N VAL A 210 19.66 -35.39 -20.42
CA VAL A 210 20.48 -36.03 -19.38
C VAL A 210 20.07 -37.48 -19.16
N ILE A 211 21.03 -38.27 -18.67
CA ILE A 211 20.81 -39.61 -18.14
C ILE A 211 21.02 -39.56 -16.63
N ILE A 212 20.02 -39.95 -15.85
CA ILE A 212 20.07 -40.08 -14.39
C ILE A 212 20.41 -41.54 -14.04
N LYS A 213 21.34 -41.73 -13.10
CA LYS A 213 21.72 -43.05 -12.56
C LYS A 213 21.96 -43.00 -11.05
N PRO A 214 21.71 -44.09 -10.30
CA PRO A 214 22.13 -44.18 -8.90
C PRO A 214 23.67 -44.14 -8.77
N LYS A 215 24.17 -43.70 -7.61
CA LYS A 215 25.61 -43.70 -7.30
C LYS A 215 26.20 -45.10 -7.15
N ASP A 216 25.43 -45.99 -6.52
CA ASP A 216 25.88 -47.32 -6.10
C ASP A 216 25.31 -48.46 -6.94
N ASN A 217 24.47 -48.16 -7.95
CA ASN A 217 23.72 -49.18 -8.68
C ASN A 217 23.54 -48.83 -10.16
N GLU A 218 23.22 -49.81 -11.00
CA GLU A 218 23.08 -49.60 -12.45
C GLU A 218 21.76 -48.90 -12.80
N CYS A 219 20.67 -49.24 -12.09
CA CYS A 219 19.33 -48.68 -12.28
C CYS A 219 18.65 -48.30 -10.96
N ILE A 220 17.72 -47.34 -11.06
CA ILE A 220 16.91 -46.83 -9.96
C ILE A 220 16.00 -47.97 -9.47
N ARG A 221 15.82 -48.11 -8.16
CA ARG A 221 14.89 -49.13 -7.65
C ARG A 221 13.44 -48.74 -7.97
N ALA A 222 12.59 -49.71 -8.28
CA ALA A 222 11.16 -49.48 -8.42
C ALA A 222 10.57 -48.82 -7.16
N PHE A 223 9.55 -47.96 -7.33
CA PHE A 223 8.86 -47.25 -6.24
C PHE A 223 9.75 -46.28 -5.43
N PHE A 224 10.97 -46.02 -5.90
CA PHE A 224 11.84 -45.01 -5.31
C PHE A 224 11.43 -43.61 -5.79
N PRO A 225 11.24 -42.63 -4.87
CA PRO A 225 10.92 -41.27 -5.26
C PRO A 225 12.13 -40.62 -5.94
N LEU A 226 12.03 -40.37 -7.25
CA LEU A 226 13.04 -39.65 -8.01
C LEU A 226 12.67 -38.17 -8.04
N SER A 227 13.55 -37.32 -7.55
CA SER A 227 13.39 -35.87 -7.67
C SER A 227 14.58 -35.26 -8.41
N PHE A 228 14.31 -34.29 -9.28
CA PHE A 228 15.36 -33.54 -9.96
C PHE A 228 14.97 -32.07 -10.16
N THR A 229 15.99 -31.24 -10.39
CA THR A 229 15.84 -29.80 -10.58
C THR A 229 16.59 -29.34 -11.81
N PHE A 230 16.03 -28.34 -12.49
CA PHE A 230 16.65 -27.69 -13.63
C PHE A 230 16.25 -26.22 -13.64
N ASP A 231 17.12 -25.39 -14.19
CA ASP A 231 16.90 -23.96 -14.31
C ASP A 231 16.67 -23.58 -15.77
N THR A 232 15.93 -22.52 -15.99
CA THR A 232 15.84 -21.84 -17.28
C THR A 232 16.61 -20.52 -17.23
N ASN A 233 17.15 -20.07 -18.38
CA ASN A 233 17.84 -18.78 -18.49
C ASN A 233 16.87 -17.57 -18.42
N GLU A 234 15.58 -17.83 -18.46
CA GLU A 234 14.50 -16.83 -18.38
C GLU A 234 13.27 -17.44 -17.68
N PRO A 235 12.37 -16.62 -17.10
CA PRO A 235 11.15 -17.11 -16.46
C PRO A 235 10.30 -17.90 -17.45
N ALA A 236 10.09 -19.18 -17.16
CA ALA A 236 9.40 -20.08 -18.06
C ALA A 236 8.32 -20.89 -17.34
N GLN A 237 7.30 -21.28 -18.08
CA GLN A 237 6.32 -22.28 -17.69
C GLN A 237 6.72 -23.61 -18.35
N CYS A 238 6.90 -24.67 -17.57
CA CYS A 238 7.40 -25.94 -18.08
C CYS A 238 6.40 -27.07 -17.92
N LYS A 239 6.32 -27.93 -18.95
CA LYS A 239 5.54 -29.16 -18.97
C LYS A 239 6.43 -30.37 -19.18
N ILE A 240 5.97 -31.52 -18.69
CA ILE A 240 6.61 -32.82 -18.78
C ILE A 240 5.63 -33.86 -19.33
N ASP A 241 6.14 -34.80 -20.13
CA ASP A 241 5.35 -35.88 -20.69
C ASP A 241 6.20 -37.16 -20.84
N TYR A 242 5.53 -38.32 -20.81
CA TYR A 242 6.15 -39.63 -21.04
C TYR A 242 6.26 -39.96 -22.54
N ASN A 243 5.45 -39.30 -23.38
CA ASN A 243 5.51 -39.43 -24.82
C ASN A 243 6.15 -38.19 -25.45
N LEU A 244 6.95 -38.39 -26.50
CA LEU A 244 7.48 -37.28 -27.28
C LEU A 244 6.36 -36.59 -28.05
N THR A 245 5.97 -35.41 -27.61
CA THR A 245 4.95 -34.57 -28.29
C THR A 245 5.60 -33.58 -29.27
N THR A 246 4.78 -33.03 -30.17
CA THR A 246 5.20 -32.04 -31.18
C THR A 246 5.20 -30.61 -30.67
N SER A 247 4.33 -30.26 -29.73
CA SER A 247 4.20 -28.90 -29.20
C SER A 247 4.10 -28.88 -27.68
N TYR A 248 4.31 -27.70 -27.10
CA TYR A 248 4.11 -27.44 -25.67
C TYR A 248 2.65 -27.65 -25.23
N GLU A 249 1.68 -27.29 -26.08
CA GLU A 249 0.26 -27.43 -25.76
C GLU A 249 -0.18 -28.89 -25.68
N ASP A 250 0.43 -29.76 -26.48
CA ASP A 250 0.11 -31.19 -26.52
C ASP A 250 0.62 -31.96 -25.29
N MET A 251 1.49 -31.35 -24.47
CA MET A 251 2.02 -31.98 -23.27
C MET A 251 1.00 -32.00 -22.14
N ASN A 252 0.89 -33.13 -21.46
CA ASN A 252 -0.20 -33.40 -20.53
C ASN A 252 0.01 -32.82 -19.12
N PHE A 253 1.25 -32.72 -18.64
CA PHE A 253 1.52 -32.42 -17.23
C PHE A 253 2.40 -31.19 -17.07
N PHE A 254 2.04 -30.30 -16.15
CA PHE A 254 2.94 -29.23 -15.70
C PHE A 254 3.99 -29.82 -14.76
N VAL A 255 5.22 -29.29 -14.82
CA VAL A 255 6.30 -29.71 -13.93
C VAL A 255 5.89 -29.42 -12.48
N ASN A 256 5.85 -30.47 -11.65
CA ASN A 256 5.37 -30.51 -10.27
C ASN A 256 3.96 -29.89 -10.10
N GLY A 257 3.13 -29.98 -11.14
CA GLY A 257 1.78 -29.44 -11.16
C GLY A 257 1.70 -27.91 -11.13
N SER A 258 2.82 -27.20 -11.29
CA SER A 258 2.89 -25.74 -11.25
C SER A 258 2.84 -25.13 -12.65
N ASN A 259 1.89 -24.23 -12.89
CA ASN A 259 1.78 -23.45 -14.11
C ASN A 259 2.40 -22.04 -13.98
N LEU A 260 3.21 -21.80 -12.95
CA LEU A 260 3.84 -20.50 -12.75
C LEU A 260 5.06 -20.33 -13.64
N PHE A 261 5.37 -19.08 -14.03
CA PHE A 261 6.60 -18.73 -14.72
C PHE A 261 7.72 -18.54 -13.69
N THR A 262 8.70 -19.44 -13.68
CA THR A 262 9.82 -19.42 -12.71
C THR A 262 11.14 -19.71 -13.43
N TYR A 263 12.28 -19.44 -12.78
CA TYR A 263 13.60 -19.86 -13.29
C TYR A 263 13.91 -21.29 -12.87
N ASN A 264 13.65 -21.61 -11.60
CA ASN A 264 14.01 -22.88 -11.02
C ASN A 264 12.79 -23.80 -11.05
N HIS A 265 12.97 -24.97 -11.62
CA HIS A 265 11.94 -25.99 -11.70
C HIS A 265 12.39 -27.24 -10.96
N SER A 266 11.48 -27.86 -10.24
CA SER A 266 11.73 -29.10 -9.50
C SER A 266 10.63 -30.07 -9.81
N GLU A 267 10.97 -31.29 -10.22
CA GLU A 267 10.03 -32.38 -10.46
C GLU A 267 10.21 -33.46 -9.41
N LYS A 268 9.10 -34.05 -8.96
CA LYS A 268 9.10 -35.22 -8.08
C LYS A 268 8.26 -36.31 -8.72
N LEU A 269 8.91 -37.42 -9.02
CA LEU A 269 8.31 -38.58 -9.64
C LEU A 269 8.21 -39.70 -8.62
N SER A 270 7.04 -40.32 -8.55
CA SER A 270 6.93 -41.66 -8.01
C SER A 270 6.89 -42.64 -9.19
N LEU A 271 7.96 -43.40 -9.35
CA LEU A 271 8.11 -44.30 -10.49
C LEU A 271 7.36 -45.60 -10.23
N PRO A 272 6.30 -45.93 -10.99
CA PRO A 272 5.63 -47.21 -10.84
C PRO A 272 6.59 -48.34 -11.24
N GLY A 273 6.54 -49.46 -10.52
CA GLY A 273 7.27 -50.64 -10.94
C GLY A 273 6.81 -51.16 -12.32
N PRO A 274 7.70 -51.80 -13.10
CA PRO A 274 7.39 -52.29 -14.45
C PRO A 274 6.17 -53.23 -14.49
N ASP A 275 5.91 -54.00 -13.43
CA ASP A 275 4.75 -54.88 -13.31
C ASP A 275 3.39 -54.15 -13.29
N ALA A 276 3.33 -52.93 -12.73
CA ALA A 276 2.11 -52.13 -12.66
C ALA A 276 1.73 -51.55 -14.03
N LEU A 277 2.73 -51.22 -14.86
CA LEU A 277 2.55 -50.71 -16.23
C LEU A 277 2.11 -51.81 -17.20
N ASN A 278 2.72 -53.00 -17.10
CA ASN A 278 2.41 -54.15 -17.97
C ASN A 278 0.97 -54.67 -17.82
N ALA A 279 0.34 -54.47 -16.66
CA ALA A 279 -1.04 -54.92 -16.41
C ALA A 279 -2.11 -54.06 -17.10
N GLU A 280 -1.82 -52.79 -17.39
CA GLU A 280 -2.80 -51.85 -17.94
C GLU A 280 -2.59 -51.55 -19.44
N ASN A 281 -1.37 -51.70 -19.96
CA ASN A 281 -1.09 -51.40 -21.36
C ASN A 281 -0.07 -52.40 -21.97
N PRO A 282 -0.51 -53.53 -22.55
CA PRO A 282 0.37 -54.58 -23.08
C PRO A 282 1.22 -54.13 -24.30
N GLU A 283 1.00 -52.92 -24.82
CA GLU A 283 1.80 -52.30 -25.90
C GLU A 283 3.01 -51.50 -25.39
N LEU A 284 3.08 -51.16 -24.11
CA LEU A 284 4.29 -50.61 -23.48
C LEU A 284 5.19 -51.77 -23.08
N GLN A 285 5.96 -52.26 -24.05
CA GLN A 285 6.91 -53.35 -23.82
C GLN A 285 8.02 -52.92 -22.87
N ASN A 286 8.08 -53.60 -21.73
CA ASN A 286 9.22 -53.87 -20.85
C ASN A 286 10.62 -53.64 -21.48
N ASP A 287 11.14 -52.44 -21.34
CA ASP A 287 12.50 -52.23 -20.89
C ASP A 287 12.47 -51.35 -19.65
N GLY A 288 13.29 -51.69 -18.66
CA GLY A 288 13.44 -50.89 -17.43
C GLY A 288 14.15 -49.57 -17.72
N GLU A 289 13.82 -48.87 -18.80
CA GLU A 289 14.39 -47.61 -19.28
C GLU A 289 13.21 -46.67 -19.58
N TYR A 290 13.26 -45.47 -19.04
CA TYR A 290 12.22 -44.45 -19.11
C TYR A 290 12.81 -43.17 -19.67
N THR A 291 12.06 -42.52 -20.54
CA THR A 291 12.37 -41.20 -21.06
C THR A 291 11.23 -40.25 -20.73
N LEU A 292 11.56 -39.15 -20.06
CA LEU A 292 10.65 -38.02 -19.91
C LEU A 292 11.07 -36.90 -20.85
N PHE A 293 10.09 -36.25 -21.45
CA PHE A 293 10.30 -35.11 -22.33
C PHE A 293 9.81 -33.85 -21.63
N ILE A 294 10.63 -32.81 -21.62
CA ILE A 294 10.35 -31.52 -21.00
C ILE A 294 10.35 -30.45 -22.10
N ARG A 295 9.36 -29.56 -22.09
CA ARG A 295 9.38 -28.31 -22.86
C ARG A 295 8.98 -27.17 -21.95
N CYS A 296 9.68 -26.06 -22.10
CA CYS A 296 9.41 -24.81 -21.41
C CYS A 296 8.98 -23.74 -22.42
N GLN A 297 8.08 -22.87 -21.98
CA GLN A 297 7.55 -21.74 -22.74
C GLN A 297 7.75 -20.45 -21.94
N ASP A 298 8.28 -19.41 -22.58
CA ASP A 298 8.43 -18.08 -21.99
C ASP A 298 7.08 -17.32 -21.92
N ALA A 299 7.09 -16.13 -21.33
CA ALA A 299 5.90 -15.26 -21.27
C ALA A 299 5.45 -14.72 -22.65
N ASN A 300 6.30 -14.85 -23.67
CA ASN A 300 6.06 -14.42 -25.04
C ASN A 300 5.45 -15.53 -25.92
N GLY A 301 5.36 -16.74 -25.39
CA GLY A 301 4.83 -17.92 -26.07
C GLY A 301 5.88 -18.71 -26.87
N ASN A 302 7.16 -18.31 -26.83
CA ASN A 302 8.24 -19.09 -27.44
C ASN A 302 8.51 -20.33 -26.59
N PHE A 303 8.47 -21.49 -27.22
CA PHE A 303 8.66 -22.78 -26.56
C PHE A 303 9.75 -23.59 -27.23
N ASN A 304 10.35 -24.52 -26.49
CA ASN A 304 11.38 -25.39 -27.04
C ASN A 304 10.81 -26.21 -28.19
N GLN A 305 11.38 -26.11 -29.40
CA GLN A 305 10.97 -26.92 -30.57
C GLN A 305 11.49 -28.36 -30.49
N ASP A 306 12.67 -28.54 -29.90
CA ASP A 306 13.21 -29.85 -29.52
C ASP A 306 13.00 -30.04 -28.01
N ALA A 307 12.40 -31.17 -27.62
CA ALA A 307 12.16 -31.45 -26.20
C ALA A 307 13.46 -31.80 -25.48
N TYR A 308 13.56 -31.37 -24.21
CA TYR A 308 14.64 -31.76 -23.33
C TYR A 308 14.35 -33.14 -22.74
N SER A 309 15.20 -34.13 -22.95
CA SER A 309 14.91 -35.50 -22.49
C SER A 309 15.65 -35.86 -21.21
N VAL A 310 14.95 -36.47 -20.27
CA VAL A 310 15.49 -37.04 -19.03
C VAL A 310 15.34 -38.55 -19.09
N ASN A 311 16.46 -39.24 -19.25
CA ASN A 311 16.53 -40.70 -19.38
C ASN A 311 16.96 -41.33 -18.06
N PHE A 312 16.29 -42.40 -17.63
CA PHE A 312 16.68 -43.16 -16.45
C PHE A 312 16.16 -44.58 -16.54
N CYS A 313 16.81 -45.51 -15.84
CA CYS A 313 16.40 -46.90 -15.82
C CYS A 313 15.86 -47.33 -14.45
N VAL A 314 14.86 -48.20 -14.42
CA VAL A 314 14.24 -48.75 -13.21
C VAL A 314 14.42 -50.26 -13.17
N GLU A 315 14.95 -50.78 -12.06
CA GLU A 315 15.16 -52.21 -11.85
C GLU A 315 13.84 -52.97 -11.73
N ALA A 316 13.77 -54.13 -12.40
CA ALA A 316 12.74 -55.12 -12.14
C ALA A 316 13.07 -55.85 -10.82
N GLY A 317 12.44 -55.44 -9.72
CA GLY A 317 12.60 -56.06 -8.41
C GLY A 317 11.25 -56.17 -7.67
N PRO A 318 11.11 -57.12 -6.73
CA PRO A 318 9.92 -57.18 -5.88
C PRO A 318 9.85 -55.90 -5.04
N ASP A 319 8.67 -55.29 -5.00
CA ASP A 319 8.41 -54.18 -4.10
C ASP A 319 8.49 -54.67 -2.66
N THR A 320 9.28 -53.98 -1.85
CA THR A 320 9.51 -54.33 -0.44
C THR A 320 9.19 -53.16 0.48
N THR A 321 8.68 -52.06 -0.07
CA THR A 321 8.41 -50.84 0.67
C THR A 321 6.91 -50.65 0.80
N PRO A 322 6.40 -50.27 1.98
CA PRO A 322 5.01 -49.90 2.10
C PRO A 322 4.73 -48.53 1.46
N PRO A 323 3.47 -48.25 1.11
CA PRO A 323 3.08 -47.01 0.46
C PRO A 323 3.31 -45.79 1.35
N ILE A 324 3.76 -44.69 0.77
CA ILE A 324 4.05 -43.44 1.46
C ILE A 324 2.91 -42.46 1.18
N ILE A 325 2.25 -42.03 2.25
CA ILE A 325 1.37 -40.86 2.23
C ILE A 325 2.27 -39.63 2.13
N ALA A 326 2.33 -39.05 0.93
CA ALA A 326 3.23 -37.95 0.61
C ALA A 326 2.66 -36.60 1.11
N GLU A 327 1.36 -36.38 0.93
CA GLU A 327 0.70 -35.11 1.26
C GLU A 327 -0.81 -35.32 1.45
N VAL A 328 -1.48 -34.30 1.98
CA VAL A 328 -2.94 -34.20 2.12
C VAL A 328 -3.41 -32.85 1.57
N ASN A 329 -4.64 -32.77 1.06
CA ASN A 329 -5.16 -31.50 0.51
C ASN A 329 -5.34 -30.40 1.58
N ILE A 330 -5.61 -30.79 2.82
CA ILE A 330 -5.76 -29.88 3.95
C ILE A 330 -4.76 -30.30 5.04
N PRO A 331 -3.84 -29.42 5.47
CA PRO A 331 -2.83 -29.77 6.46
C PRO A 331 -3.41 -30.23 7.81
N SER A 332 -2.66 -31.07 8.51
CA SER A 332 -3.02 -31.49 9.87
C SER A 332 -2.98 -30.31 10.85
N GLY A 333 -3.89 -30.28 11.81
CA GLY A 333 -4.03 -29.24 12.82
C GLY A 333 -5.00 -28.12 12.43
N ASN A 334 -5.69 -28.23 11.30
CA ASN A 334 -6.70 -27.25 10.91
C ASN A 334 -7.93 -27.30 11.84
N PRO A 335 -8.47 -26.13 12.24
CA PRO A 335 -9.71 -26.06 12.99
C PRO A 335 -10.92 -26.41 12.11
N VAL A 336 -11.95 -26.99 12.75
CA VAL A 336 -13.23 -27.30 12.11
C VAL A 336 -14.36 -26.61 12.85
N ARG A 337 -15.44 -26.30 12.12
CA ARG A 337 -16.57 -25.53 12.63
C ARG A 337 -17.25 -26.26 13.78
N PHE A 338 -17.78 -25.50 14.74
CA PHE A 338 -18.61 -26.05 15.80
C PHE A 338 -19.83 -26.79 15.24
N ASN A 339 -20.19 -27.92 15.86
CA ASN A 339 -21.23 -28.87 15.41
C ASN A 339 -20.97 -29.51 14.02
N GLN A 340 -19.75 -29.43 13.48
CA GLN A 340 -19.39 -30.16 12.27
C GLN A 340 -19.10 -31.63 12.63
N SER A 341 -19.87 -32.55 12.06
CA SER A 341 -19.75 -33.99 12.32
C SER A 341 -18.78 -34.74 11.41
N ASP A 342 -18.50 -34.14 10.26
CA ASP A 342 -17.78 -34.76 9.15
C ASP A 342 -16.88 -33.76 8.40
N PHE A 343 -15.83 -34.28 7.77
CA PHE A 343 -14.82 -33.48 7.08
C PHE A 343 -14.23 -34.27 5.90
N ASP A 344 -14.37 -33.74 4.69
CA ASP A 344 -13.82 -34.37 3.49
C ASP A 344 -12.31 -34.12 3.39
N LEU A 345 -11.55 -35.20 3.23
CA LEU A 345 -10.10 -35.18 3.13
C LEU A 345 -9.65 -35.97 1.88
N GLU A 346 -8.69 -35.41 1.17
CA GLU A 346 -7.95 -36.11 0.13
C GLU A 346 -6.52 -36.37 0.61
N VAL A 347 -6.07 -37.61 0.49
CA VAL A 347 -4.74 -38.08 0.85
C VAL A 347 -4.03 -38.51 -0.43
N TYR A 348 -2.79 -38.06 -0.63
CA TYR A 348 -2.02 -38.34 -1.82
C TYR A 348 -0.91 -39.36 -1.51
N VAL A 349 -0.95 -40.49 -2.22
CA VAL A 349 -0.05 -41.63 -2.00
C VAL A 349 0.86 -41.80 -3.21
N ASN A 350 2.11 -42.19 -2.96
CA ASN A 350 3.12 -42.34 -4.01
C ASN A 350 2.89 -43.55 -4.94
N GLU A 351 2.04 -44.51 -4.57
CA GLU A 351 1.81 -45.72 -5.37
C GLU A 351 0.36 -46.23 -5.25
N PRO A 352 -0.10 -47.09 -6.20
CA PRO A 352 -1.42 -47.68 -6.13
C PRO A 352 -1.62 -48.41 -4.81
N SER A 353 -2.60 -47.99 -4.03
CA SER A 353 -2.80 -48.53 -2.68
C SER A 353 -4.27 -48.55 -2.27
N GLU A 354 -4.58 -49.41 -1.31
CA GLU A 354 -5.82 -49.39 -0.54
C GLU A 354 -5.51 -48.76 0.80
N CYS A 355 -6.13 -47.62 1.08
CA CYS A 355 -5.93 -46.91 2.34
C CYS A 355 -7.15 -47.06 3.25
N LYS A 356 -6.87 -47.11 4.55
CA LYS A 356 -7.85 -47.13 5.62
C LYS A 356 -7.47 -46.12 6.68
N TRP A 357 -8.46 -45.71 7.47
CA TRP A 357 -8.23 -44.89 8.63
C TRP A 357 -9.04 -45.35 9.83
N SER A 358 -8.61 -44.93 11.02
CA SER A 358 -9.33 -45.13 12.28
C SER A 358 -9.07 -43.97 13.25
N ARG A 359 -9.92 -43.84 14.28
CA ARG A 359 -9.76 -42.84 15.35
C ARG A 359 -8.77 -43.28 16.44
N THR A 360 -8.30 -44.52 16.37
CA THR A 360 -7.28 -45.08 17.27
C THR A 360 -6.15 -45.67 16.44
N ASP A 361 -4.90 -45.52 16.90
CA ASP A 361 -3.75 -46.12 16.22
C ASP A 361 -3.81 -47.64 16.36
N GLN A 362 -4.02 -48.33 15.25
CA GLN A 362 -4.13 -49.77 15.19
C GLN A 362 -3.59 -50.31 13.86
N SER A 363 -3.42 -51.63 13.76
CA SER A 363 -2.98 -52.26 12.51
C SER A 363 -3.99 -52.07 11.38
N TYR A 364 -3.49 -52.07 10.13
CA TYR A 364 -4.30 -51.89 8.92
C TYR A 364 -5.53 -52.80 8.86
N ASP A 365 -5.40 -54.06 9.25
CA ASP A 365 -6.50 -55.04 9.20
C ASP A 365 -7.65 -54.71 10.15
N ASN A 366 -7.34 -54.01 11.26
CA ASN A 366 -8.33 -53.62 12.27
C ASN A 366 -8.96 -52.25 11.99
N MET A 367 -8.36 -51.44 11.11
CA MET A 367 -8.93 -50.16 10.73
C MET A 367 -10.27 -50.36 10.01
N GLU A 368 -11.28 -49.64 10.46
CA GLU A 368 -12.68 -49.87 10.09
C GLU A 368 -13.10 -49.11 8.83
N GLN A 369 -12.49 -47.95 8.57
CA GLN A 369 -12.94 -47.02 7.53
C GLN A 369 -12.07 -47.13 6.30
N GLN A 370 -12.68 -47.43 5.16
CA GLN A 370 -11.99 -47.58 3.88
C GLN A 370 -12.06 -46.29 3.06
N MET A 371 -10.97 -46.00 2.35
CA MET A 371 -10.87 -44.85 1.46
C MET A 371 -11.12 -45.26 0.01
N SER A 372 -11.51 -44.29 -0.83
CA SER A 372 -11.64 -44.46 -2.27
C SER A 372 -10.36 -43.99 -2.96
N CYS A 373 -9.49 -44.91 -3.37
CA CYS A 373 -8.18 -44.61 -3.94
C CYS A 373 -8.14 -44.80 -5.46
N ALA A 374 -7.48 -43.86 -6.14
CA ALA A 374 -7.01 -44.04 -7.49
C ALA A 374 -5.96 -45.17 -7.51
N THR A 375 -6.08 -46.08 -8.48
CA THR A 375 -5.17 -47.24 -8.57
C THR A 375 -4.53 -47.36 -9.95
N ARG A 376 -4.93 -46.51 -10.90
CA ARG A 376 -4.49 -46.55 -12.30
C ARG A 376 -3.62 -45.37 -12.64
N VAL A 377 -2.63 -45.56 -13.52
CA VAL A 377 -1.63 -44.52 -13.86
C VAL A 377 -2.30 -43.26 -14.43
N PHE A 378 -3.30 -43.42 -15.29
CA PHE A 378 -4.03 -42.28 -15.87
C PHE A 378 -4.96 -41.56 -14.87
N GLN A 379 -5.12 -42.07 -13.65
CA GLN A 379 -5.89 -41.42 -12.57
C GLN A 379 -4.98 -40.63 -11.61
N MET A 380 -3.68 -40.58 -11.87
CA MET A 380 -2.75 -39.77 -11.10
C MET A 380 -3.09 -38.30 -11.24
N ASN A 381 -2.92 -37.55 -10.15
CA ASN A 381 -3.11 -36.10 -10.16
C ASN A 381 -1.94 -35.40 -10.87
N ASN A 382 -2.03 -34.07 -11.00
CA ASN A 382 -0.98 -33.23 -11.58
C ASN A 382 0.36 -33.23 -10.80
N LYS A 383 0.40 -33.81 -9.60
CA LYS A 383 1.60 -34.01 -8.78
C LYS A 383 2.20 -35.41 -8.96
N ASN A 384 1.72 -36.19 -9.93
CA ASN A 384 2.13 -37.58 -10.14
C ASN A 384 1.90 -38.47 -8.89
N LEU A 385 0.80 -38.26 -8.17
CA LEU A 385 0.39 -39.05 -7.00
C LEU A 385 -1.00 -39.66 -7.18
N TYR A 386 -1.28 -40.74 -6.45
CA TYR A 386 -2.58 -41.40 -6.40
C TYR A 386 -3.45 -40.77 -5.32
N THR A 387 -4.60 -40.20 -5.73
CA THR A 387 -5.54 -39.57 -4.80
C THR A 387 -6.43 -40.61 -4.12
N CYS A 388 -6.44 -40.61 -2.79
CA CYS A 388 -7.36 -41.34 -1.92
C CYS A 388 -8.33 -40.38 -1.24
N LYS A 389 -9.62 -40.50 -1.54
CA LYS A 389 -10.68 -39.66 -0.97
C LYS A 389 -11.35 -40.33 0.22
N THR A 390 -11.68 -39.55 1.24
CA THR A 390 -12.45 -40.02 2.40
C THR A 390 -13.21 -38.90 3.08
N THR A 391 -14.13 -39.27 3.96
CA THR A 391 -14.85 -38.35 4.85
C THR A 391 -14.56 -38.78 6.28
N LEU A 392 -13.82 -37.95 7.01
CA LEU A 392 -13.56 -38.15 8.43
C LEU A 392 -14.83 -37.88 9.21
N THR A 393 -15.21 -38.78 10.10
CA THR A 393 -16.45 -38.68 10.89
C THR A 393 -16.17 -38.76 12.38
N GLY A 394 -17.18 -38.44 13.20
CA GLY A 394 -17.07 -38.52 14.65
C GLY A 394 -16.23 -37.40 15.25
N ILE A 395 -16.21 -36.25 14.58
CA ILE A 395 -15.60 -35.01 15.05
C ILE A 395 -16.36 -34.54 16.30
N GLN A 396 -15.62 -34.14 17.33
CA GLN A 396 -16.14 -33.63 18.59
C GLN A 396 -15.65 -32.20 18.80
N ASP A 397 -16.56 -31.34 19.28
CA ASP A 397 -16.25 -29.95 19.61
C ASP A 397 -15.31 -29.85 20.82
N ARG A 398 -14.52 -28.77 20.86
CA ARG A 398 -13.66 -28.37 21.99
C ARG A 398 -12.55 -29.39 22.35
N ILE A 399 -12.26 -30.34 21.48
CA ILE A 399 -11.18 -31.30 21.65
C ILE A 399 -10.40 -31.51 20.35
N ASP A 400 -9.19 -32.02 20.47
CA ASP A 400 -8.42 -32.52 19.34
C ASP A 400 -9.01 -33.87 18.88
N ASN A 401 -9.30 -33.97 17.59
CA ASN A 401 -9.79 -35.18 16.94
C ASN A 401 -8.66 -35.81 16.15
N ASP A 402 -8.08 -36.88 16.70
CA ASP A 402 -6.98 -37.60 16.07
C ASP A 402 -7.49 -38.72 15.14
N TYR A 403 -6.84 -38.83 13.99
CA TYR A 403 -7.09 -39.83 12.96
C TYR A 403 -5.77 -40.47 12.53
N TYR A 404 -5.81 -41.77 12.27
CA TYR A 404 -4.64 -42.57 11.94
C TYR A 404 -4.89 -43.28 10.62
N PHE A 405 -4.00 -43.09 9.65
CA PHE A 405 -4.11 -43.64 8.31
C PHE A 405 -3.03 -44.69 8.08
N ARG A 406 -3.40 -45.77 7.40
CA ARG A 406 -2.48 -46.76 6.88
C ARG A 406 -2.93 -47.20 5.50
N CYS A 407 -1.97 -47.43 4.64
CA CYS A 407 -2.17 -47.88 3.29
C CYS A 407 -1.48 -49.25 3.09
N LYS A 408 -2.04 -49.99 2.14
CA LYS A 408 -1.52 -51.26 1.66
C LYS A 408 -1.36 -51.17 0.15
N ASP A 409 -0.16 -51.41 -0.35
CA ASP A 409 0.17 -51.24 -1.76
C ASP A 409 -0.54 -52.27 -2.68
N GLN A 410 -0.28 -52.14 -3.97
CA GLN A 410 -0.48 -53.14 -5.01
C GLN A 410 -1.79 -53.93 -4.91
N PRO A 411 -2.96 -53.26 -5.00
CA PRO A 411 -4.28 -53.91 -4.87
C PRO A 411 -4.54 -55.07 -5.84
N GLN A 412 -3.80 -55.15 -6.94
CA GLN A 412 -3.93 -56.20 -7.95
C GLN A 412 -3.05 -57.44 -7.67
N LYS A 413 -2.16 -57.39 -6.66
CA LYS A 413 -1.21 -58.47 -6.34
C LYS A 413 -1.74 -59.37 -5.22
N PRO A 414 -1.27 -60.63 -5.13
CA PRO A 414 -1.64 -61.54 -4.04
C PRO A 414 -1.23 -60.99 -2.66
N GLU A 415 -2.03 -61.29 -1.64
CA GLU A 415 -1.90 -60.71 -0.30
C GLU A 415 -0.51 -60.86 0.36
N GLY A 416 0.23 -61.92 0.03
CA GLY A 416 1.56 -62.18 0.57
C GLY A 416 2.69 -61.34 -0.05
N ASP A 417 2.43 -60.70 -1.19
CA ASP A 417 3.40 -59.88 -1.92
C ASP A 417 3.15 -58.37 -1.71
N ARG A 418 2.15 -58.02 -0.90
CA ARG A 418 1.72 -56.64 -0.64
C ARG A 418 2.35 -56.10 0.64
N ASN A 419 2.88 -54.90 0.60
CA ASN A 419 3.45 -54.21 1.75
C ASN A 419 2.42 -53.31 2.44
N VAL A 420 2.46 -53.28 3.77
CA VAL A 420 1.52 -52.54 4.63
C VAL A 420 2.29 -51.56 5.50
N ASN A 421 1.75 -50.36 5.69
CA ASN A 421 2.30 -49.42 6.67
C ASN A 421 2.30 -50.00 8.09
N THR A 422 3.49 -50.13 8.66
CA THR A 422 3.70 -50.52 10.06
C THR A 422 3.47 -49.37 11.03
N GLN A 423 3.74 -48.13 10.61
CA GLN A 423 3.48 -46.90 11.33
C GLN A 423 2.28 -46.17 10.71
N SER A 424 1.42 -45.60 11.55
CA SER A 424 0.30 -44.78 11.08
C SER A 424 0.77 -43.38 10.69
N TYR A 425 0.18 -42.82 9.64
CA TYR A 425 0.20 -41.39 9.41
C TYR A 425 -0.83 -40.73 10.33
N SER A 426 -0.38 -39.86 11.24
CA SER A 426 -1.24 -39.16 12.19
C SER A 426 -1.76 -37.85 11.62
N TYR A 427 -3.06 -37.63 11.71
CA TYR A 427 -3.73 -36.41 11.28
C TYR A 427 -4.64 -35.89 12.40
N LYS A 428 -4.69 -34.58 12.57
CA LYS A 428 -5.46 -33.94 13.65
C LYS A 428 -6.40 -32.89 13.08
N LEU A 429 -7.63 -32.86 13.60
CA LEU A 429 -8.57 -31.74 13.44
C LEU A 429 -8.86 -31.12 14.80
N ILE A 430 -8.85 -29.80 14.88
CA ILE A 430 -9.15 -29.08 16.13
C ILE A 430 -10.64 -28.76 16.16
N GLY A 431 -11.40 -29.46 17.00
CA GLY A 431 -12.81 -29.16 17.21
C GLY A 431 -12.96 -27.82 17.92
N THR A 432 -13.56 -26.84 17.26
CA THR A 432 -13.71 -25.49 17.83
C THR A 432 -14.98 -25.34 18.67
N GLN A 433 -15.30 -24.11 19.05
CA GLN A 433 -16.52 -23.70 19.73
C GLN A 433 -17.14 -22.51 18.99
N PRO A 434 -18.40 -22.11 19.26
CA PRO A 434 -19.00 -20.97 18.59
C PRO A 434 -18.17 -19.69 18.74
N LEU A 435 -18.05 -18.90 17.68
CA LEU A 435 -17.56 -17.53 17.73
C LEU A 435 -18.71 -16.61 18.22
N ASN A 436 -18.40 -15.60 19.03
CA ASN A 436 -19.38 -14.64 19.51
C ASN A 436 -18.89 -13.20 19.33
N ILE A 437 -19.79 -12.33 18.87
CA ILE A 437 -19.60 -10.88 18.94
C ILE A 437 -20.11 -10.40 20.30
N LEU A 438 -19.21 -9.84 21.12
CA LEU A 438 -19.50 -9.37 22.47
C LEU A 438 -19.94 -7.91 22.51
N GLU A 439 -19.26 -7.06 21.74
CA GLU A 439 -19.42 -5.61 21.79
C GLU A 439 -19.35 -5.02 20.39
N ILE A 440 -20.21 -4.03 20.14
CA ILE A 440 -20.27 -3.27 18.90
C ILE A 440 -20.37 -1.79 19.26
N THR A 441 -19.46 -1.00 18.70
CA THR A 441 -19.44 0.46 18.85
C THR A 441 -19.39 1.07 17.45
N PRO A 442 -20.10 2.17 17.17
CA PRO A 442 -21.02 2.89 18.06
C PRO A 442 -22.40 2.25 18.20
N ASN A 443 -23.04 2.48 19.34
CA ASN A 443 -24.43 2.13 19.64
C ASN A 443 -25.22 3.35 20.19
N GLU A 444 -24.60 4.53 20.16
CA GLU A 444 -25.14 5.78 20.68
C GLU A 444 -25.04 6.89 19.63
N THR A 445 -25.71 8.01 19.88
CA THR A 445 -25.67 9.16 18.95
C THR A 445 -24.31 9.84 18.99
N ILE A 446 -23.66 9.90 17.84
CA ILE A 446 -22.40 10.62 17.63
C ILE A 446 -22.72 12.07 17.30
N ARG A 447 -22.00 13.00 17.94
CA ARG A 447 -22.21 14.45 17.76
C ARG A 447 -20.90 15.14 17.44
N GLY A 448 -20.94 16.17 16.60
CA GLY A 448 -19.79 17.01 16.29
C GLY A 448 -20.16 18.27 15.51
N ALA A 449 -19.16 19.09 15.19
CA ALA A 449 -19.36 20.43 14.59
C ALA A 449 -18.95 20.54 13.11
N ALA A 450 -18.79 19.41 12.42
CA ALA A 450 -18.41 19.36 11.02
C ALA A 450 -19.51 18.71 10.16
N ASP A 451 -19.54 19.02 8.86
CA ASP A 451 -20.51 18.46 7.91
C ASP A 451 -20.33 16.94 7.71
N VAL A 452 -19.11 16.45 7.91
CA VAL A 452 -18.75 15.04 7.88
C VAL A 452 -17.99 14.73 9.17
N LEU A 453 -18.43 13.70 9.89
CA LEU A 453 -17.84 13.25 11.13
C LEU A 453 -17.11 11.91 10.93
N PRO A 454 -15.85 11.78 11.38
CA PRO A 454 -15.16 10.50 11.40
C PRO A 454 -15.77 9.62 12.49
N VAL A 455 -16.25 8.45 12.11
CA VAL A 455 -16.85 7.43 12.98
C VAL A 455 -16.04 6.16 12.88
N GLU A 456 -15.57 5.64 14.01
CA GLU A 456 -14.88 4.35 14.06
C GLU A 456 -15.87 3.25 14.44
N LEU A 457 -16.13 2.34 13.51
CA LEU A 457 -16.82 1.09 13.78
C LEU A 457 -15.84 0.17 14.48
N LYS A 458 -16.23 -0.37 15.63
CA LYS A 458 -15.42 -1.28 16.43
C LYS A 458 -16.23 -2.49 16.85
N ILE A 459 -15.67 -3.68 16.63
CA ILE A 459 -16.28 -4.96 17.03
C ILE A 459 -15.30 -5.69 17.93
N LYS A 460 -15.80 -6.31 19.00
CA LYS A 460 -15.03 -7.25 19.82
C LYS A 460 -15.61 -8.65 19.70
N THR A 461 -14.79 -9.60 19.29
CA THR A 461 -15.12 -11.02 19.19
C THR A 461 -14.48 -11.82 20.32
N ASP A 462 -15.08 -12.95 20.65
CA ASP A 462 -14.61 -13.90 21.66
C ASP A 462 -15.01 -15.33 21.27
N ASN A 463 -14.40 -16.33 21.91
CA ASN A 463 -14.56 -17.75 21.61
C ASN A 463 -14.13 -18.08 20.16
N GLY A 464 -14.72 -19.08 19.50
CA GLY A 464 -14.20 -19.53 18.21
C GLY A 464 -12.81 -20.18 18.30
N HIS A 465 -12.11 -20.21 17.17
CA HIS A 465 -10.69 -20.56 17.10
C HIS A 465 -9.82 -19.40 17.65
N GLU A 466 -8.82 -19.73 18.47
CA GLU A 466 -7.88 -18.76 19.06
C GLU A 466 -8.52 -17.58 19.82
N ASN A 467 -9.62 -17.81 20.54
CA ASN A 467 -10.25 -16.83 21.46
C ASN A 467 -10.57 -15.47 20.82
N GLY A 468 -11.38 -15.50 19.78
CA GLY A 468 -11.95 -14.33 19.12
C GLY A 468 -11.21 -13.94 17.85
N ASN A 469 -10.11 -14.59 17.50
CA ASN A 469 -9.41 -14.33 16.25
C ASN A 469 -10.30 -14.65 15.04
N ALA A 470 -10.70 -13.61 14.31
CA ALA A 470 -11.66 -13.74 13.22
C ALA A 470 -11.42 -12.72 12.10
N LEU A 471 -12.04 -12.97 10.95
CA LEU A 471 -12.23 -12.00 9.90
C LEU A 471 -13.62 -11.37 10.04
N CYS A 472 -13.68 -10.10 10.44
CA CYS A 472 -14.92 -9.34 10.49
C CYS A 472 -15.14 -8.49 9.24
N TYR A 473 -16.41 -8.36 8.87
CA TYR A 473 -16.92 -7.65 7.73
C TYR A 473 -18.11 -6.78 8.15
N TYR A 474 -18.34 -5.69 7.41
CA TYR A 474 -19.49 -4.81 7.60
C TYR A 474 -20.25 -4.59 6.29
N TYR A 475 -21.52 -4.24 6.43
CA TYR A 475 -22.38 -3.80 5.34
C TYR A 475 -23.28 -2.66 5.81
N ASN A 476 -23.50 -1.69 4.95
CA ASN A 476 -24.49 -0.64 5.12
C ASN A 476 -24.98 -0.22 3.72
N ASP A 477 -26.25 0.14 3.64
CA ASP A 477 -26.86 0.74 2.46
C ASP A 477 -27.64 2.00 2.86
N ALA A 478 -27.92 2.86 1.89
CA ALA A 478 -28.62 4.13 2.08
C ALA A 478 -30.01 3.95 2.71
N ASP A 479 -30.68 2.84 2.41
CA ASP A 479 -31.99 2.50 2.97
C ASP A 479 -31.92 1.75 4.31
N ASN A 480 -30.71 1.49 4.84
CA ASN A 480 -30.48 0.76 6.10
C ASN A 480 -31.05 -0.67 6.14
N GLU A 481 -31.25 -1.28 4.98
CA GLU A 481 -31.72 -2.66 4.83
C GLU A 481 -30.57 -3.67 4.99
N PRO A 482 -30.85 -4.94 5.35
CA PRO A 482 -29.83 -5.98 5.43
C PRO A 482 -29.30 -6.37 4.03
N PRO A 483 -28.08 -6.96 3.96
CA PRO A 483 -27.53 -7.41 2.69
C PRO A 483 -28.36 -8.54 2.08
N LEU A 484 -28.43 -8.59 0.75
CA LEU A 484 -29.16 -9.63 0.02
C LEU A 484 -28.28 -10.86 -0.19
N ASN A 485 -26.97 -10.67 -0.37
CA ASN A 485 -25.99 -11.72 -0.59
C ASN A 485 -24.83 -11.63 0.41
N GLU A 486 -24.18 -12.76 0.66
CA GLU A 486 -23.00 -12.85 1.54
C GLU A 486 -21.77 -12.10 0.98
N GLU A 487 -21.75 -11.85 -0.33
CA GLU A 487 -20.68 -11.13 -1.04
C GLU A 487 -20.78 -9.61 -0.90
N ASP A 488 -21.91 -9.09 -0.41
CA ASP A 488 -22.13 -7.64 -0.24
C ASP A 488 -21.31 -7.08 0.94
N TYR A 489 -20.86 -7.95 1.85
CA TYR A 489 -20.07 -7.59 3.02
C TYR A 489 -18.66 -7.13 2.65
N VAL A 490 -18.23 -6.00 3.20
CA VAL A 490 -16.90 -5.42 3.02
C VAL A 490 -16.01 -5.78 4.21
N LEU A 491 -14.79 -6.26 3.94
CA LEU A 491 -13.82 -6.62 4.98
C LEU A 491 -13.39 -5.38 5.78
N PHE A 492 -13.27 -5.51 7.10
CA PHE A 492 -12.68 -4.49 7.96
C PHE A 492 -11.21 -4.21 7.60
N HIS A 493 -10.77 -2.96 7.77
CA HIS A 493 -9.36 -2.60 7.64
C HIS A 493 -8.48 -3.34 8.66
N ASP A 494 -8.82 -3.24 9.95
CA ASP A 494 -8.13 -3.95 11.02
C ASP A 494 -8.97 -5.17 11.43
N THR A 495 -8.43 -6.37 11.17
CA THR A 495 -9.10 -7.66 11.38
C THR A 495 -8.04 -8.74 11.64
N LYS A 496 -8.39 -10.03 11.71
CA LYS A 496 -7.47 -11.12 12.15
C LYS A 496 -6.98 -10.96 13.60
N THR A 497 -7.82 -10.38 14.45
CA THR A 497 -7.60 -10.32 15.90
C THR A 497 -8.95 -10.52 16.62
N SER A 498 -9.02 -10.30 17.94
CA SER A 498 -10.28 -10.25 18.68
C SER A 498 -10.93 -8.87 18.72
N VAL A 499 -10.29 -7.84 18.14
CA VAL A 499 -10.79 -6.47 18.06
C VAL A 499 -10.63 -5.95 16.64
N HIS A 500 -11.74 -5.51 16.04
CA HIS A 500 -11.80 -5.13 14.63
C HIS A 500 -12.20 -3.68 14.51
N THR A 501 -11.49 -2.91 13.70
CA THR A 501 -11.73 -1.47 13.54
C THR A 501 -11.82 -1.04 12.08
N GLN A 502 -12.77 -0.14 11.82
CA GLN A 502 -13.01 0.43 10.50
C GLN A 502 -13.46 1.88 10.65
N ARG A 503 -12.73 2.80 10.02
CA ARG A 503 -13.14 4.20 9.95
C ARG A 503 -14.18 4.43 8.84
N GLN A 504 -15.17 5.26 9.15
CA GLN A 504 -16.18 5.80 8.25
C GLN A 504 -16.18 7.32 8.37
N ASP A 505 -16.47 8.02 7.28
CA ASP A 505 -16.66 9.47 7.29
C ASP A 505 -18.14 9.73 6.94
N LEU A 506 -18.97 10.01 7.96
CA LEU A 506 -20.43 10.02 7.86
C LEU A 506 -21.00 11.43 7.98
N VAL A 507 -22.05 11.71 7.20
CA VAL A 507 -22.82 12.96 7.30
C VAL A 507 -23.91 12.84 8.36
N GLU A 508 -24.64 13.92 8.63
CA GLU A 508 -25.82 13.86 9.49
C GLU A 508 -26.86 12.87 8.95
N GLY A 509 -27.28 11.93 9.79
CA GLY A 509 -28.18 10.86 9.38
C GLY A 509 -28.34 9.74 10.41
N SER A 510 -29.17 8.76 10.06
CA SER A 510 -29.35 7.52 10.82
C SER A 510 -28.74 6.37 10.02
N TYR A 511 -27.90 5.59 10.67
CA TYR A 511 -27.15 4.50 10.04
C TYR A 511 -27.41 3.18 10.75
N THR A 512 -27.64 2.13 9.98
CA THR A 512 -27.67 0.73 10.44
C THR A 512 -26.56 -0.03 9.75
N TYR A 513 -25.61 -0.53 10.52
CA TYR A 513 -24.56 -1.40 10.02
C TYR A 513 -24.85 -2.84 10.41
N TYR A 514 -24.65 -3.73 9.44
CA TYR A 514 -24.69 -5.18 9.61
C TYR A 514 -23.27 -5.72 9.64
N PHE A 515 -23.01 -6.66 10.53
CA PHE A 515 -21.69 -7.19 10.79
C PHE A 515 -21.70 -8.71 10.72
N LYS A 516 -20.64 -9.26 10.14
CA LYS A 516 -20.38 -10.69 10.03
C LYS A 516 -18.95 -10.93 10.44
N CYS A 517 -18.71 -11.86 11.36
CA CYS A 517 -17.36 -12.27 11.75
C CYS A 517 -17.23 -13.76 11.55
N VAL A 518 -16.14 -14.22 10.93
CA VAL A 518 -15.86 -15.63 10.65
C VAL A 518 -14.46 -15.99 11.12
N ASP A 519 -14.34 -17.03 11.96
CA ASP A 519 -13.03 -17.53 12.41
C ASP A 519 -12.41 -18.52 11.41
N LEU A 520 -11.17 -18.93 11.66
CA LEU A 520 -10.46 -19.89 10.80
C LEU A 520 -11.15 -21.26 10.71
N GLY A 521 -11.89 -21.66 11.75
CA GLY A 521 -12.68 -22.89 11.75
C GLY A 521 -13.99 -22.78 10.98
N GLY A 522 -14.36 -21.60 10.48
CA GLY A 522 -15.61 -21.34 9.79
C GLY A 522 -16.80 -21.09 10.72
N ASN A 523 -16.58 -20.84 12.01
CA ASN A 523 -17.64 -20.35 12.89
C ASN A 523 -17.95 -18.90 12.53
N ALA A 524 -19.23 -18.61 12.34
CA ALA A 524 -19.69 -17.28 12.01
C ALA A 524 -20.69 -16.76 13.04
N ASP A 525 -20.59 -15.47 13.38
CA ASP A 525 -21.60 -14.73 14.14
C ASP A 525 -22.01 -13.46 13.39
N TYR A 526 -23.29 -13.13 13.46
CA TYR A 526 -23.91 -12.03 12.72
C TYR A 526 -24.65 -11.11 13.68
N ARG A 527 -24.44 -9.80 13.57
CA ARG A 527 -25.09 -8.78 14.39
C ARG A 527 -25.33 -7.51 13.60
N SER A 528 -26.11 -6.59 14.15
CA SER A 528 -26.26 -5.24 13.61
C SER A 528 -26.20 -4.21 14.73
N SER A 529 -25.87 -2.96 14.38
CA SER A 529 -25.98 -1.81 15.26
C SER A 529 -26.56 -0.63 14.49
N SER A 530 -27.41 0.14 15.16
CA SER A 530 -27.99 1.37 14.62
C SER A 530 -27.63 2.56 15.50
N PHE A 531 -27.21 3.65 14.88
CA PHE A 531 -26.83 4.88 15.56
C PHE A 531 -27.12 6.11 14.70
N ASN A 532 -27.17 7.27 15.36
CA ASN A 532 -27.38 8.55 14.69
C ASN A 532 -26.10 9.37 14.69
N VAL A 533 -25.90 10.13 13.62
CA VAL A 533 -24.86 11.16 13.51
C VAL A 533 -25.58 12.50 13.48
N GLN A 534 -25.29 13.39 14.42
CA GLN A 534 -25.88 14.73 14.52
C GLN A 534 -24.80 15.79 14.44
N THR A 535 -25.01 16.80 13.61
CA THR A 535 -24.07 17.91 13.48
C THR A 535 -24.63 19.18 14.12
N ASP A 536 -23.81 19.89 14.90
CA ASP A 536 -24.16 21.19 15.47
C ASP A 536 -23.13 22.22 15.04
N ARG A 537 -23.57 23.20 14.25
CA ARG A 537 -22.73 24.29 13.73
C ARG A 537 -23.20 25.65 14.24
N SER A 538 -24.23 25.68 15.08
CA SER A 538 -24.79 26.91 15.60
C SER A 538 -23.98 27.37 16.81
N SER A 539 -23.66 28.66 16.87
CA SER A 539 -23.22 29.25 18.13
C SER A 539 -24.40 29.44 19.08
N PRO A 540 -24.21 29.30 20.40
CA PRO A 540 -25.26 29.53 21.39
C PRO A 540 -25.92 30.89 21.24
N LYS A 541 -27.24 30.92 21.22
CA LYS A 541 -28.03 32.15 21.17
C LYS A 541 -28.57 32.48 22.55
N ILE A 542 -28.54 33.77 22.89
CA ILE A 542 -29.10 34.25 24.15
C ILE A 542 -30.60 34.49 23.95
N VAL A 543 -31.43 33.66 24.57
CA VAL A 543 -32.90 33.71 24.46
C VAL A 543 -33.53 34.65 25.48
N ARG A 544 -32.82 34.99 26.56
CA ARG A 544 -33.34 35.89 27.61
C ARG A 544 -32.22 36.66 28.30
N VAL A 545 -32.46 37.95 28.54
CA VAL A 545 -31.59 38.82 29.35
C VAL A 545 -32.45 39.64 30.31
N TYR A 546 -32.09 39.64 31.58
CA TYR A 546 -32.81 40.40 32.60
C TYR A 546 -31.95 40.64 33.84
N ARG A 547 -32.48 41.44 34.78
CA ARG A 547 -31.87 41.75 36.06
C ARG A 547 -32.77 41.29 37.19
N GLU A 548 -32.24 40.50 38.12
CA GLU A 548 -32.87 40.22 39.42
C GLU A 548 -32.12 41.00 40.52
N THR A 549 -30.84 40.68 40.70
CA THR A 549 -29.88 41.41 41.55
C THR A 549 -28.60 41.70 40.75
N GLU A 550 -28.16 40.70 40.01
CA GLU A 550 -27.08 40.66 39.03
C GLU A 550 -27.63 40.60 37.59
N LEU A 551 -26.76 40.77 36.58
CA LEU A 551 -27.09 40.50 35.19
C LEU A 551 -27.26 39.00 35.01
N LYS A 552 -28.38 38.56 34.44
CA LYS A 552 -28.66 37.17 34.14
C LYS A 552 -29.02 37.00 32.67
N ILE A 553 -28.31 36.09 32.00
CA ILE A 553 -28.57 35.69 30.62
C ILE A 553 -28.86 34.20 30.57
N ILE A 554 -29.69 33.80 29.60
CA ILE A 554 -30.05 32.39 29.35
C ILE A 554 -29.79 32.07 27.88
N THR A 555 -29.10 30.97 27.62
CA THR A 555 -28.83 30.44 26.28
C THR A 555 -29.85 29.37 25.86
N ASP A 556 -30.05 29.18 24.55
CA ASP A 556 -30.88 28.09 23.99
C ASP A 556 -30.24 26.71 24.12
N GLU A 557 -28.91 26.66 24.24
CA GLU A 557 -28.13 25.45 24.46
C GLU A 557 -27.08 25.61 25.58
N LYS A 558 -26.38 24.52 25.92
CA LYS A 558 -25.32 24.57 26.94
C LYS A 558 -24.12 25.33 26.42
N ALA A 559 -23.73 26.39 27.11
CA ALA A 559 -22.66 27.28 26.69
C ALA A 559 -21.72 27.67 27.82
N GLU A 560 -20.57 28.21 27.45
CA GLU A 560 -19.72 29.03 28.29
C GLU A 560 -19.76 30.46 27.74
N CYS A 561 -20.22 31.41 28.56
CA CYS A 561 -20.32 32.81 28.18
C CYS A 561 -19.29 33.66 28.91
N THR A 562 -18.58 34.50 28.16
CA THR A 562 -17.68 35.52 28.69
C THR A 562 -18.02 36.88 28.09
N TYR A 563 -17.55 37.96 28.71
CA TYR A 563 -17.84 39.30 28.23
C TYR A 563 -16.62 40.21 28.26
N SER A 564 -16.67 41.24 27.41
CA SER A 564 -15.76 42.38 27.41
C SER A 564 -16.53 43.68 27.67
N ASN A 565 -15.83 44.71 28.13
CA ASN A 565 -16.41 46.05 28.30
C ASN A 565 -16.01 47.03 27.19
N THR A 566 -15.15 46.64 26.25
CA THR A 566 -14.68 47.49 25.15
C THR A 566 -15.46 47.26 23.86
N ASP A 567 -15.40 46.04 23.31
CA ASP A 567 -16.05 45.67 22.05
C ASP A 567 -16.24 44.13 21.97
N CYS A 568 -16.80 43.66 20.85
CA CYS A 568 -16.99 42.22 20.59
C CYS A 568 -15.70 41.49 20.18
N ASN A 569 -14.61 42.21 19.85
CA ASN A 569 -13.41 41.65 19.26
C ASN A 569 -12.41 41.15 20.31
N PHE A 570 -12.80 40.08 21.01
CA PHE A 570 -11.97 39.44 22.04
C PHE A 570 -12.17 37.92 22.01
N GLU A 571 -11.13 37.13 22.28
CA GLU A 571 -11.25 35.67 22.38
C GLU A 571 -12.07 35.27 23.61
N VAL A 572 -12.95 34.27 23.48
CA VAL A 572 -13.86 33.87 24.57
C VAL A 572 -13.07 33.45 25.80
N GLU A 573 -11.93 32.79 25.62
CA GLU A 573 -10.99 32.38 26.67
C GLU A 573 -10.32 33.56 27.39
N SER A 574 -10.22 34.71 26.73
CA SER A 574 -9.61 35.93 27.28
C SER A 574 -10.62 36.88 27.93
N GLY A 575 -11.91 36.64 27.72
CA GLY A 575 -13.00 37.45 28.26
C GLY A 575 -13.18 37.29 29.76
N ILE A 576 -13.91 38.23 30.36
CA ILE A 576 -14.31 38.12 31.77
C ILE A 576 -15.38 37.03 31.87
N GLN A 577 -15.08 35.97 32.60
CA GLN A 577 -15.97 34.80 32.71
C GLN A 577 -17.26 35.15 33.47
N MET A 578 -18.40 34.73 32.92
CA MET A 578 -19.68 34.79 33.63
C MET A 578 -19.83 33.53 34.51
N THR A 579 -20.46 33.68 35.67
CA THR A 579 -20.76 32.55 36.55
C THR A 579 -21.87 31.72 35.93
N SER A 580 -21.60 30.46 35.60
CA SER A 580 -22.56 29.57 34.94
C SER A 580 -23.29 28.67 35.94
N LEU A 581 -24.61 28.57 35.82
CA LEU A 581 -25.48 27.62 36.52
C LEU A 581 -26.10 26.67 35.49
N ASP A 582 -25.89 25.36 35.68
CA ASP A 582 -26.33 24.27 34.78
C ASP A 582 -25.91 24.41 33.30
N SER A 583 -24.94 25.29 33.01
CA SER A 583 -24.45 25.65 31.66
C SER A 583 -25.48 26.33 30.74
N TYR A 584 -26.69 26.63 31.21
CA TYR A 584 -27.71 27.37 30.44
C TYR A 584 -27.91 28.80 30.94
N ILE A 585 -27.60 29.06 32.21
CA ILE A 585 -27.81 30.33 32.87
C ILE A 585 -26.45 30.91 33.21
N HIS A 586 -26.20 32.16 32.81
CA HIS A 586 -24.93 32.84 33.09
C HIS A 586 -25.20 34.16 33.80
N THR A 587 -24.46 34.43 34.86
CA THR A 587 -24.59 35.64 35.66
C THR A 587 -23.31 36.45 35.76
N SER A 588 -23.47 37.77 35.92
CA SER A 588 -22.36 38.67 36.21
C SER A 588 -22.84 39.92 36.95
N GLU A 589 -21.94 40.64 37.60
CA GLU A 589 -22.26 41.87 38.32
C GLU A 589 -22.94 42.89 37.38
N TRP A 590 -24.01 43.56 37.84
CA TRP A 590 -24.70 44.59 37.07
C TRP A 590 -24.12 45.98 37.34
N GLN A 591 -23.43 46.57 36.37
CA GLN A 591 -22.80 47.89 36.48
C GLN A 591 -23.44 48.88 35.50
N LEU A 592 -23.89 50.02 36.03
CA LEU A 592 -24.50 51.09 35.23
C LEU A 592 -23.47 51.78 34.34
N ASN A 593 -23.88 52.20 33.14
CA ASN A 593 -23.05 52.89 32.15
C ASN A 593 -21.85 52.10 31.62
N LYS A 594 -21.82 50.78 31.81
CA LYS A 594 -20.86 49.87 31.17
C LYS A 594 -21.60 48.93 30.23
N ASN A 595 -21.14 48.86 28.99
CA ASN A 595 -21.67 47.88 28.04
C ASN A 595 -21.03 46.51 28.31
N TYR A 596 -21.82 45.46 28.13
CA TYR A 596 -21.38 44.07 28.20
C TYR A 596 -21.47 43.51 26.79
N TYR A 597 -20.31 43.31 26.17
CA TYR A 597 -20.14 42.67 24.88
C TYR A 597 -19.97 41.17 25.15
N VAL A 598 -21.06 40.41 25.12
CA VAL A 598 -21.09 39.00 25.54
C VAL A 598 -20.87 38.09 24.35
N ARG A 599 -19.97 37.12 24.49
CA ARG A 599 -19.77 36.02 23.55
C ARG A 599 -19.91 34.70 24.29
N CYS A 600 -20.64 33.77 23.69
CA CYS A 600 -20.85 32.44 24.21
C CYS A 600 -20.30 31.41 23.23
N LYS A 601 -19.66 30.37 23.74
CA LYS A 601 -19.23 29.20 22.97
C LYS A 601 -19.88 27.94 23.54
N ASP A 602 -20.26 27.00 22.70
CA ASP A 602 -20.77 25.70 23.16
C ASP A 602 -19.61 24.73 23.52
N ARG A 603 -19.96 23.49 23.87
CA ARG A 603 -18.98 22.42 24.15
C ARG A 603 -18.22 21.91 22.92
N TYR A 604 -18.64 22.30 21.72
CA TYR A 604 -18.03 21.93 20.44
C TYR A 604 -17.24 23.08 19.80
N ASN A 605 -17.05 24.17 20.55
CA ASN A 605 -16.39 25.42 20.14
C ASN A 605 -17.13 26.22 19.05
N ASN A 606 -18.42 25.99 18.85
CA ASN A 606 -19.25 26.88 18.04
C ASN A 606 -19.45 28.21 18.79
N GLN A 607 -19.07 29.30 18.15
CA GLN A 607 -19.14 30.65 18.71
C GLN A 607 -19.39 31.69 17.60
N PRO A 608 -19.89 32.90 17.93
CA PRO A 608 -20.06 33.97 16.94
C PRO A 608 -18.73 34.36 16.28
N PHE A 609 -18.77 35.03 15.13
CA PHE A 609 -17.57 35.58 14.49
C PHE A 609 -16.75 36.46 15.45
N PRO A 610 -15.41 36.59 15.27
CA PRO A 610 -14.55 37.34 16.18
C PRO A 610 -15.01 38.76 16.48
N ASN A 611 -15.61 39.46 15.51
CA ASN A 611 -16.10 40.82 15.67
C ASN A 611 -17.60 40.91 16.02
N SER A 612 -18.24 39.78 16.36
CA SER A 612 -19.67 39.68 16.65
C SER A 612 -19.91 39.18 18.07
N CYS A 613 -20.89 39.77 18.74
CA CYS A 613 -21.32 39.33 20.06
C CYS A 613 -22.55 38.42 19.95
N SER A 614 -22.68 37.46 20.88
CA SER A 614 -23.94 36.75 21.10
C SER A 614 -25.04 37.74 21.53
N ILE A 615 -24.70 38.74 22.36
CA ILE A 615 -25.54 39.91 22.64
C ILE A 615 -24.69 41.08 23.16
N ILE A 616 -25.19 42.32 23.00
CA ILE A 616 -24.65 43.50 23.67
C ILE A 616 -25.67 43.99 24.69
N VAL A 617 -25.35 43.88 25.99
CA VAL A 617 -26.21 44.38 27.06
C VAL A 617 -25.77 45.78 27.44
N ARG A 618 -26.70 46.74 27.47
CA ARG A 618 -26.44 48.14 27.85
C ARG A 618 -27.28 48.54 29.06
N PRO A 619 -26.80 48.30 30.29
CA PRO A 619 -27.41 48.79 31.51
C PRO A 619 -27.58 50.31 31.53
N SER A 620 -28.82 50.78 31.47
CA SER A 620 -29.18 52.18 31.67
C SER A 620 -30.19 52.34 32.80
N GLN A 621 -30.19 53.50 33.45
CA GLN A 621 -31.30 53.90 34.31
C GLN A 621 -32.40 54.51 33.44
N SER A 622 -33.57 53.88 33.40
CA SER A 622 -34.75 54.55 32.87
C SER A 622 -35.26 55.53 33.94
N ASN A 623 -35.14 56.83 33.68
CA ASN A 623 -35.93 57.82 34.41
C ASN A 623 -37.38 57.74 33.89
N VAL A 624 -38.12 56.72 34.34
CA VAL A 624 -39.57 56.72 34.18
C VAL A 624 -40.12 57.73 35.18
N GLN A 625 -40.31 58.98 34.73
CA GLN A 625 -41.28 59.85 35.39
C GLN A 625 -42.63 59.16 35.26
N THR A 626 -43.13 58.65 36.37
CA THR A 626 -44.53 58.25 36.52
C THR A 626 -45.41 59.50 36.41
N SER A 627 -45.86 59.83 35.20
CA SER A 627 -47.12 60.52 35.01
C SER A 627 -48.15 59.50 34.52
N SER A 628 -49.03 59.12 35.45
CA SER A 628 -50.38 58.57 35.25
C SER A 628 -50.72 58.04 33.85
N GLY A 629 -50.79 56.71 33.76
CA GLY A 629 -51.84 55.97 33.05
C GLY A 629 -51.95 56.15 31.55
N GLU A 630 -51.36 55.23 30.79
CA GLU A 630 -52.05 54.57 29.67
C GLU A 630 -51.31 53.28 29.31
N PHE A 631 -52.09 52.22 29.10
CA PHE A 631 -51.64 50.90 28.66
C PHE A 631 -50.96 51.00 27.29
N LEU A 632 -49.80 50.38 27.12
CA LEU A 632 -49.29 50.00 25.80
C LEU A 632 -48.82 48.54 25.84
N GLU A 633 -49.61 47.71 25.18
CA GLU A 633 -49.23 46.40 24.63
C GLU A 633 -47.97 46.54 23.77
N PHE A 634 -47.07 45.56 23.87
CA PHE A 634 -46.09 45.28 22.81
C PHE A 634 -46.36 43.89 22.27
N GLY A 635 -46.76 43.85 21.00
CA GLY A 635 -46.80 42.65 20.17
C GLY A 635 -45.40 42.19 19.78
N PHE A 636 -45.31 40.88 19.51
CA PHE A 636 -44.11 40.08 19.29
C PHE A 636 -43.13 40.59 18.23
#